data_AF-A0A8A4DP84-F1
#
_entry.id   AF-A0A8A4DP84-F1
#
_cell.length_a   1.000
_cell.length_b   1.000
_cell.length_c   1.000
_cell.angle_alpha   90.00
_cell.angle_beta   90.00
_cell.angle_gamma   90.00
#
_symmetry.space_group_name_H-M   'P 1'
#
loop_
_entity.id
_entity.type
_entity.pdbx_description
1 polymer ?
#
loop_
_entity_poly.entity_id
_entity_poly.type
_entity_poly.pdbx_seq_one_letter_code
_entity_poly.pdbx_strand_id
1 'polypeptide(L)'
;MPNHFSNGRTNQSRTVVIRSGAMPRLLGQPALEFLSLRGEEHLGKLYTYELLLRTPDDFHVPLATSANLDLKAMIGTEMTVCIQLDGIGTGAQGGVGAGAREISGLVVKAGFLRCEGRYNVYRIELRPWLWLATLTSDYKIFQDKSVVEIIDTVLHDYPYPVEKRLDIDKYSVAGESARNEPRAFQVQYGETDFDFVQRLMEEWGIYWFFEHSDNKHRLVLCDHIGGHRKAPSEAYHEIAHHPEGGKIDIEYINYFSTDEALRPGRVVIDDFDFTRPLASLVTSNHQPRETNWGEGELFEWPGDYTDSKHGDLISRVRMEERRATGSRAYGRGNVRGLACGHTFVLSKHKHDGANREYLVIESALMLTEVADETGSGYRYECDNELVVQPSNEVFRMPRETPKPTTSGPQSAIVVGPPGHEVWTDEFGRVKIRFLWDRYARNDATDSCWVRVSQAWAGVNFGGIYIPRIGQEVIVGFMNGDPDRPLILGSLYNTITPPPWDLPGDATKSGFKSKSITGGRENYNGIRFEDKLGAEEFHMQAEKDMNRLTKNDESHTVGANFSIGVGLTHTRAVGAMFSSIVGGAASYAVGGAESTMIGGAYALNVGGAHAVAVGGASSVSVGGAYARNVGGAYALTVGGVLSIVCGASSITMTACGSIKIVGKNIRIIGSDEVVVQGAPLQLNPGDSDCGGGGGGGGGGGAIPPIPLPSFFLDITKPILPPPPPPPTEVPPDPTPTPTPTPTPTPTPTPTPTPTPTPTPTPTPTPTPTPTPTPTPTPTPTPTPTPTPTPTPTPTPTPTPTPTPTPTPTPTPTPTPTPTPTPTPTPTPTPTPTPTPTPTPTPTPTPTPTPTPTPTPTPTPTPTPTSSEI
;
A
#
# COMPACT_ATOMS: atom_id res chain seq x y z
N MET A 1 43.30 -39.68 80.88
CA MET A 1 42.00 -39.91 80.21
C MET A 1 41.41 -38.55 79.85
N PRO A 2 41.11 -38.29 78.57
CA PRO A 2 40.05 -37.38 78.15
C PRO A 2 38.80 -38.21 77.78
N ASN A 3 37.60 -37.71 78.10
CA ASN A 3 36.36 -38.45 77.82
C ASN A 3 35.95 -38.36 76.35
N HIS A 4 35.50 -39.47 75.79
CA HIS A 4 34.67 -39.45 74.58
C HIS A 4 33.32 -38.81 74.92
N PHE A 5 32.97 -37.73 74.22
CA PHE A 5 31.58 -37.42 73.93
C PHE A 5 31.26 -37.91 72.51
N SER A 6 30.13 -38.60 72.36
CA SER A 6 29.76 -39.25 71.12
C SER A 6 29.14 -38.26 70.12
N ASN A 7 29.72 -38.19 68.91
CA ASN A 7 29.00 -37.67 67.75
C ASN A 7 27.86 -38.66 67.43
N GLY A 8 26.69 -38.41 68.02
CA GLY A 8 25.61 -39.39 68.21
C GLY A 8 24.35 -39.18 67.37
N ARG A 9 24.41 -38.38 66.30
CA ARG A 9 23.39 -38.35 65.24
C ARG A 9 24.09 -38.23 63.89
N THR A 10 24.21 -39.35 63.19
CA THR A 10 24.59 -39.36 61.77
C THR A 10 23.48 -38.71 60.95
N ASN A 11 23.80 -37.70 60.14
CA ASN A 11 22.87 -37.19 59.13
C ASN A 11 22.43 -38.36 58.23
N GLN A 12 21.15 -38.72 58.29
CA GLN A 12 20.54 -39.45 57.19
C GLN A 12 20.48 -38.50 56.00
N SER A 13 21.07 -38.90 54.88
CA SER A 13 20.97 -38.17 53.61
C SER A 13 19.51 -38.17 53.16
N ARG A 14 18.86 -37.01 53.21
CA ARG A 14 17.45 -36.86 52.80
C ARG A 14 17.36 -36.94 51.29
N THR A 15 16.36 -37.69 50.80
CA THR A 15 16.12 -37.95 49.38
C THR A 15 15.85 -36.68 48.58
N VAL A 16 15.45 -35.58 49.23
CA VAL A 16 15.25 -34.27 48.60
C VAL A 16 15.94 -33.17 49.42
N VAL A 17 16.65 -32.29 48.74
CA VAL A 17 17.39 -31.15 49.31
C VAL A 17 17.03 -29.88 48.55
N ILE A 18 16.82 -28.77 49.25
CA ILE A 18 16.47 -27.48 48.64
C ILE A 18 17.67 -26.53 48.73
N ARG A 19 17.91 -25.76 47.66
CA ARG A 19 18.96 -24.75 47.55
C ARG A 19 18.36 -23.44 47.05
N SER A 20 18.76 -22.31 47.63
CA SER A 20 18.49 -20.98 47.10
C SER A 20 19.50 -19.99 47.66
N GLY A 21 19.90 -18.99 46.88
CA GLY A 21 20.77 -17.91 47.34
C GLY A 21 20.13 -17.03 48.44
N ALA A 22 18.80 -16.93 48.44
CA ALA A 22 18.02 -16.15 49.40
C ALA A 22 17.41 -16.99 50.55
N MET A 23 17.83 -18.25 50.69
CA MET A 23 17.34 -19.15 51.74
C MET A 23 17.53 -18.51 53.14
N PRO A 24 16.44 -18.25 53.90
CA PRO A 24 16.54 -17.69 55.25
C PRO A 24 17.35 -18.62 56.15
N ARG A 25 17.98 -18.09 57.21
CA ARG A 25 18.85 -18.86 58.10
C ARG A 25 18.40 -18.80 59.55
N LEU A 26 18.38 -19.96 60.20
CA LEU A 26 18.18 -20.12 61.64
C LEU A 26 19.44 -20.75 62.22
N LEU A 27 20.03 -20.11 63.24
CA LEU A 27 21.29 -20.54 63.88
C LEU A 27 22.44 -20.82 62.89
N GLY A 28 22.45 -20.12 61.74
CA GLY A 28 23.44 -20.27 60.66
C GLY A 28 23.12 -21.32 59.60
N GLN A 29 22.24 -22.28 59.91
CA GLN A 29 21.77 -23.33 58.99
C GLN A 29 20.56 -22.85 58.16
N PRO A 30 20.18 -23.55 57.06
CA PRO A 30 18.94 -23.26 56.33
C PRO A 30 17.71 -23.31 57.25
N ALA A 31 16.85 -22.29 57.16
CA ALA A 31 15.65 -22.19 58.00
C ALA A 31 14.50 -23.08 57.55
N LEU A 32 14.57 -23.61 56.32
CA LEU A 32 13.51 -24.36 55.66
C LEU A 32 14.03 -25.67 55.09
N GLU A 33 13.26 -26.73 55.32
CA GLU A 33 13.49 -28.10 54.92
C GLU A 33 12.33 -28.60 54.06
N PHE A 34 12.55 -29.69 53.34
CA PHE A 34 11.51 -30.35 52.56
C PHE A 34 10.40 -30.96 53.44
N LEU A 35 9.19 -31.03 52.88
CA LEU A 35 8.05 -31.78 53.40
C LEU A 35 7.24 -32.37 52.22
N SER A 36 6.86 -31.56 51.24
CA SER A 36 6.30 -32.06 49.98
C SER A 36 6.52 -31.11 48.79
N LEU A 37 6.44 -31.69 47.58
CA LEU A 37 6.40 -31.00 46.29
C LEU A 37 5.21 -31.54 45.51
N ARG A 38 4.46 -30.66 44.87
CA ARG A 38 3.49 -31.01 43.83
C ARG A 38 3.60 -30.00 42.69
N GLY A 39 3.74 -30.48 41.46
CA GLY A 39 3.70 -29.60 40.30
C GLY A 39 3.77 -30.31 38.97
N GLU A 40 3.52 -29.54 37.91
CA GLU A 40 3.29 -30.01 36.55
C GLU A 40 4.21 -29.28 35.56
N GLU A 41 4.87 -30.06 34.70
CA GLU A 41 5.64 -29.58 33.54
C GLU A 41 4.98 -30.10 32.26
N HIS A 42 4.74 -29.25 31.26
CA HIS A 42 4.08 -29.61 30.00
C HIS A 42 4.72 -28.88 28.81
N LEU A 43 4.88 -29.55 27.66
CA LEU A 43 5.49 -28.96 26.45
C LEU A 43 4.70 -27.73 25.98
N GLY A 44 5.32 -26.55 26.02
CA GLY A 44 4.69 -25.29 25.62
C GLY A 44 3.85 -24.59 26.70
N LYS A 45 3.91 -25.02 27.96
CA LYS A 45 3.19 -24.37 29.07
C LYS A 45 4.09 -24.10 30.27
N LEU A 46 3.83 -23.01 30.98
CA LEU A 46 4.66 -22.54 32.09
C LEU A 46 4.48 -23.46 33.30
N TYR A 47 5.51 -24.24 33.64
CA TYR A 47 5.44 -25.15 34.79
C TYR A 47 5.14 -24.40 36.09
N THR A 48 4.48 -25.08 37.02
CA THR A 48 4.21 -24.55 38.36
C THR A 48 4.46 -25.64 39.40
N TYR A 49 5.34 -25.38 40.36
CA TYR A 49 5.62 -26.27 41.49
C TYR A 49 5.23 -25.60 42.82
N GLU A 50 4.22 -26.15 43.50
CA GLU A 50 3.93 -25.82 44.90
C GLU A 50 4.81 -26.68 45.81
N LEU A 51 5.66 -26.03 46.60
CA LEU A 51 6.47 -26.64 47.64
C LEU A 51 5.84 -26.34 49.01
N LEU A 52 5.62 -27.38 49.81
CA LEU A 52 5.44 -27.22 51.25
C LEU A 52 6.77 -27.48 51.93
N LEU A 53 7.25 -26.46 52.64
CA LEU A 53 8.51 -26.49 53.38
C LEU A 53 8.22 -26.37 54.87
N ARG A 54 9.05 -27.00 55.71
CA ARG A 54 8.95 -26.89 57.18
C ARG A 54 10.22 -26.37 57.81
N THR A 55 10.12 -25.74 58.97
CA THR A 55 11.30 -25.41 59.78
C THR A 55 11.86 -26.67 60.45
N PRO A 56 13.18 -26.77 60.71
CA PRO A 56 13.76 -27.88 61.47
C PRO A 56 13.08 -28.09 62.84
N ASP A 57 12.99 -29.35 63.27
CA ASP A 57 12.50 -29.78 64.59
C ASP A 57 13.59 -29.59 65.67
N ASP A 58 13.94 -28.33 65.93
CA ASP A 58 14.96 -27.93 66.91
C ASP A 58 14.34 -27.12 68.08
N PHE A 59 14.47 -27.66 69.29
CA PHE A 59 14.04 -27.04 70.54
C PHE A 59 14.74 -25.72 70.87
N HIS A 60 15.89 -25.42 70.23
CA HIS A 60 16.64 -24.19 70.44
C HIS A 60 16.09 -22.98 69.66
N VAL A 61 15.14 -23.16 68.74
CA VAL A 61 14.51 -22.07 67.99
C VAL A 61 13.05 -21.87 68.43
N PRO A 62 12.69 -20.71 69.01
CA PRO A 62 11.29 -20.44 69.35
C PRO A 62 10.39 -20.42 68.12
N LEU A 63 9.24 -21.09 68.19
CA LEU A 63 8.24 -21.13 67.11
C LEU A 63 7.77 -19.73 66.66
N ALA A 64 7.75 -18.74 67.55
CA ALA A 64 7.46 -17.36 67.20
C ALA A 64 8.56 -16.71 66.32
N THR A 65 9.83 -17.09 66.51
CA THR A 65 10.95 -16.64 65.67
C THR A 65 10.93 -17.34 64.32
N SER A 66 10.73 -18.67 64.31
CA SER A 66 10.70 -19.45 63.07
C SER A 66 9.39 -19.32 62.26
N ALA A 67 8.38 -18.60 62.78
CA ALA A 67 7.18 -18.17 62.04
C ALA A 67 7.34 -16.81 61.33
N ASN A 68 8.33 -16.00 61.72
CA ASN A 68 8.55 -14.64 61.20
C ASN A 68 9.81 -14.56 60.33
N LEU A 69 9.98 -15.52 59.41
CA LEU A 69 11.04 -15.48 58.41
C LEU A 69 10.76 -14.38 57.36
N ASP A 70 11.79 -13.71 56.85
CA ASP A 70 11.64 -12.76 55.73
C ASP A 70 11.39 -13.52 54.42
N LEU A 71 10.11 -13.73 54.13
CA LEU A 71 9.67 -14.35 52.87
C LEU A 71 9.78 -13.39 51.68
N LYS A 72 9.84 -12.06 51.92
CA LYS A 72 9.93 -11.06 50.84
C LYS A 72 11.31 -11.10 50.18
N ALA A 73 12.37 -11.33 50.96
CA ALA A 73 13.72 -11.51 50.44
C ALA A 73 13.87 -12.71 49.47
N MET A 74 12.96 -13.69 49.51
CA MET A 74 12.97 -14.82 48.57
C MET A 74 12.28 -14.51 47.24
N ILE A 75 11.32 -13.58 47.19
CA ILE A 75 10.50 -13.33 45.99
C ILE A 75 11.38 -12.84 44.83
N GLY A 76 11.22 -13.45 43.67
CA GLY A 76 11.99 -13.14 42.46
C GLY A 76 13.39 -13.76 42.41
N THR A 77 13.76 -14.61 43.38
CA THR A 77 15.07 -15.28 43.42
C THR A 77 15.00 -16.74 42.95
N GLU A 78 16.11 -17.28 42.46
CA GLU A 78 16.23 -18.69 42.04
C GLU A 78 16.21 -19.63 43.26
N MET A 79 15.44 -20.72 43.14
CA MET A 79 15.40 -21.83 44.08
C MET A 79 15.39 -23.16 43.31
N THR A 80 16.20 -24.12 43.77
CA THR A 80 16.34 -25.45 43.18
C THR A 80 15.98 -26.52 44.21
N VAL A 81 15.19 -27.49 43.78
CA VAL A 81 14.93 -28.74 44.48
C VAL A 81 15.78 -29.84 43.83
N CYS A 82 16.71 -30.42 44.59
CA CYS A 82 17.53 -31.55 44.17
C CYS A 82 16.92 -32.85 44.72
N ILE A 83 16.48 -33.74 43.83
CA ILE A 83 15.88 -35.04 44.14
C ILE A 83 16.94 -36.13 43.86
N GLN A 84 17.30 -36.91 44.88
CA GLN A 84 18.23 -38.04 44.73
C GLN A 84 17.61 -39.15 43.86
N LEU A 85 18.39 -39.65 42.90
CA LEU A 85 18.07 -40.78 42.04
C LEU A 85 18.99 -41.94 42.44
N ASP A 86 18.43 -43.09 42.80
CA ASP A 86 19.20 -44.22 43.35
C ASP A 86 19.75 -45.19 42.27
N GLY A 87 19.32 -45.02 41.02
CA GLY A 87 19.70 -45.85 39.87
C GLY A 87 18.92 -47.17 39.78
N ILE A 88 19.25 -48.00 38.78
CA ILE A 88 18.65 -49.33 38.63
C ILE A 88 19.33 -50.33 39.57
N GLY A 89 18.52 -51.04 40.35
CA GLY A 89 18.84 -52.35 40.92
C GLY A 89 19.78 -52.36 42.14
N THR A 90 19.88 -53.53 42.76
CA THR A 90 20.72 -53.79 43.94
C THR A 90 21.76 -54.88 43.66
N GLY A 91 22.99 -54.70 44.17
CA GLY A 91 24.11 -55.62 43.97
C GLY A 91 25.23 -55.04 43.09
N ALA A 92 26.04 -55.90 42.47
CA ALA A 92 27.27 -55.51 41.76
C ALA A 92 27.07 -54.76 40.43
N GLN A 93 25.82 -54.58 40.00
CA GLN A 93 25.40 -53.73 38.87
C GLN A 93 24.46 -52.59 39.34
N GLY A 94 24.25 -52.44 40.65
CA GLY A 94 23.36 -51.44 41.23
C GLY A 94 23.97 -50.04 41.18
N GLY A 95 23.10 -49.02 41.06
CA GLY A 95 23.51 -47.62 41.00
C GLY A 95 23.91 -47.12 39.60
N VAL A 96 23.71 -47.91 38.55
CA VAL A 96 23.72 -47.39 37.17
C VAL A 96 22.63 -46.34 37.04
N GLY A 97 23.00 -45.12 36.64
CA GLY A 97 22.11 -43.96 36.63
C GLY A 97 21.83 -43.32 38.00
N ALA A 98 22.56 -43.67 39.06
CA ALA A 98 22.47 -42.94 40.32
C ALA A 98 22.97 -41.49 40.18
N GLY A 99 22.35 -40.55 40.88
CA GLY A 99 22.64 -39.11 40.74
C GLY A 99 21.56 -38.24 41.37
N ALA A 100 21.24 -37.11 40.73
CA ALA A 100 20.14 -36.24 41.14
C ALA A 100 19.39 -35.65 39.93
N ARG A 101 18.07 -35.49 40.06
CA ARG A 101 17.26 -34.58 39.23
C ARG A 101 17.25 -33.22 39.94
N GLU A 102 17.48 -32.15 39.19
CA GLU A 102 17.21 -30.79 39.67
C GLU A 102 15.86 -30.31 39.12
N ILE A 103 15.16 -29.48 39.90
CA ILE A 103 14.00 -28.70 39.48
C ILE A 103 14.27 -27.29 39.98
N SER A 104 14.65 -26.39 39.08
CA SER A 104 14.96 -24.99 39.39
C SER A 104 13.82 -24.08 38.95
N GLY A 105 13.63 -22.93 39.60
CA GLY A 105 12.66 -21.93 39.19
C GLY A 105 12.78 -20.64 40.01
N LEU A 106 12.02 -19.63 39.62
CA LEU A 106 11.89 -18.39 40.40
C LEU A 106 10.79 -18.55 41.46
N VAL A 107 11.08 -18.10 42.68
CA VAL A 107 10.09 -17.97 43.75
C VAL A 107 9.14 -16.82 43.41
N VAL A 108 7.98 -17.11 42.86
CA VAL A 108 6.98 -16.07 42.50
C VAL A 108 6.10 -15.68 43.68
N LYS A 109 6.01 -16.55 44.69
CA LYS A 109 5.09 -16.44 45.82
C LYS A 109 5.62 -17.27 46.98
N ALA A 110 5.59 -16.69 48.18
CA ALA A 110 5.93 -17.37 49.42
C ALA A 110 4.96 -16.92 50.52
N GLY A 111 4.56 -17.84 51.40
CA GLY A 111 3.65 -17.53 52.51
C GLY A 111 3.76 -18.51 53.66
N PHE A 112 3.63 -18.01 54.88
CA PHE A 112 3.38 -18.84 56.07
C PHE A 112 2.01 -19.53 55.92
N LEU A 113 1.94 -20.83 56.17
CA LEU A 113 0.72 -21.62 56.01
C LEU A 113 0.08 -21.98 57.37
N ARG A 114 0.86 -22.57 58.29
CA ARG A 114 0.41 -23.00 59.62
C ARG A 114 1.57 -23.32 60.56
N CYS A 115 1.30 -23.33 61.86
CA CYS A 115 2.14 -24.05 62.84
C CYS A 115 1.61 -25.49 62.97
N GLU A 116 2.50 -26.49 63.01
CA GLU A 116 2.14 -27.90 63.06
C GLU A 116 3.04 -28.66 64.04
N GLY A 117 2.49 -28.96 65.22
CA GLY A 117 3.22 -29.65 66.29
C GLY A 117 4.44 -28.86 66.79
N ARG A 118 5.62 -29.23 66.30
CA ARG A 118 6.93 -28.67 66.71
C ARG A 118 7.65 -27.89 65.60
N TYR A 119 7.01 -27.69 64.43
CA TYR A 119 7.57 -26.91 63.34
C TYR A 119 6.53 -25.97 62.71
N ASN A 120 7.01 -24.95 61.99
CA ASN A 120 6.20 -24.07 61.16
C ASN A 120 6.24 -24.55 59.70
N VAL A 121 5.11 -24.48 59.00
CA VAL A 121 4.94 -24.87 57.60
C VAL A 121 4.74 -23.63 56.74
N TYR A 122 5.50 -23.56 55.66
CA TYR A 122 5.48 -22.53 54.64
C TYR A 122 5.11 -23.13 53.29
N ARG A 123 4.47 -22.31 52.44
CA ARG A 123 4.25 -22.61 51.04
C ARG A 123 5.10 -21.70 50.17
N ILE A 124 5.73 -22.28 49.16
CA ILE A 124 6.44 -21.57 48.08
C ILE A 124 5.88 -22.04 46.74
N GLU A 125 5.70 -21.11 45.79
CA GLU A 125 5.34 -21.41 44.40
C GLU A 125 6.54 -21.08 43.50
N LEU A 126 7.05 -22.07 42.77
CA LEU A 126 8.10 -21.90 41.76
C LEU A 126 7.50 -21.90 40.36
N ARG A 127 8.01 -21.00 39.51
CA ARG A 127 7.67 -20.90 38.07
C ARG A 127 8.94 -20.63 37.24
N PRO A 128 8.94 -20.89 35.92
CA PRO A 128 10.06 -20.53 35.05
C PRO A 128 10.29 -19.02 34.98
N TRP A 129 11.49 -18.63 34.53
CA TRP A 129 11.80 -17.21 34.29
C TRP A 129 10.90 -16.59 33.22
N LEU A 130 10.43 -17.39 32.25
CA LEU A 130 9.55 -16.95 31.17
C LEU A 130 8.19 -16.45 31.68
N TRP A 131 7.79 -16.81 32.91
CA TRP A 131 6.61 -16.22 33.57
C TRP A 131 6.76 -14.72 33.82
N LEU A 132 7.99 -14.17 33.92
CA LEU A 132 8.20 -12.73 34.01
C LEU A 132 7.65 -11.98 32.77
N ALA A 133 7.63 -12.64 31.60
CA ALA A 133 7.08 -12.08 30.37
C ALA A 133 5.53 -12.05 30.34
N THR A 134 4.84 -12.63 31.34
CA THR A 134 3.39 -12.41 31.56
C THR A 134 3.11 -11.18 32.43
N LEU A 135 4.14 -10.47 32.90
CA LEU A 135 4.02 -9.27 33.75
C LEU A 135 4.22 -7.96 32.97
N THR A 136 4.59 -8.07 31.69
CA THR A 136 4.83 -6.96 30.76
C THR A 136 3.91 -7.09 29.56
N SER A 137 3.45 -5.96 29.03
CA SER A 137 2.73 -5.87 27.75
C SER A 137 3.12 -4.58 27.05
N ASP A 138 3.05 -4.59 25.71
CA ASP A 138 3.54 -3.47 24.90
C ASP A 138 2.88 -3.40 23.52
N TYR A 139 3.21 -2.35 22.78
CA TYR A 139 2.95 -2.25 21.35
C TYR A 139 4.29 -2.11 20.61
N LYS A 140 4.73 -3.18 19.94
CA LYS A 140 6.02 -3.24 19.22
C LYS A 140 5.80 -3.61 17.76
N ILE A 141 6.53 -2.97 16.85
CA ILE A 141 6.57 -3.30 15.43
C ILE A 141 7.90 -3.99 15.12
N PHE A 142 7.82 -5.14 14.46
CA PHE A 142 8.96 -5.87 13.91
C PHE A 142 8.85 -5.85 12.39
N GLN A 143 9.95 -5.53 11.71
CA GLN A 143 10.10 -5.51 10.26
C GLN A 143 11.34 -6.30 9.89
N ASP A 144 11.33 -6.93 8.71
CA ASP A 144 12.47 -7.60 8.07
C ASP A 144 13.22 -8.60 8.99
N LYS A 145 12.46 -9.36 9.79
CA LYS A 145 12.95 -10.31 10.80
C LYS A 145 12.22 -11.65 10.70
N SER A 146 12.95 -12.74 10.87
CA SER A 146 12.36 -14.08 11.04
C SER A 146 11.64 -14.20 12.39
N VAL A 147 10.72 -15.18 12.50
CA VAL A 147 10.06 -15.49 13.78
C VAL A 147 11.08 -15.78 14.90
N VAL A 148 12.22 -16.42 14.59
CA VAL A 148 13.29 -16.70 15.56
C VAL A 148 13.98 -15.42 16.02
N GLU A 149 14.26 -14.49 15.10
CA GLU A 149 14.86 -13.18 15.46
C GLU A 149 13.89 -12.26 16.19
N ILE A 150 12.58 -12.38 15.96
CA ILE A 150 11.55 -11.67 16.73
C ILE A 150 11.52 -12.22 18.16
N ILE A 151 11.46 -13.54 18.33
CA ILE A 151 11.54 -14.22 19.63
C ILE A 151 12.83 -13.81 20.37
N ASP A 152 13.99 -13.81 19.69
CA ASP A 152 15.24 -13.30 20.28
C ASP A 152 15.13 -11.85 20.73
N THR A 153 14.56 -10.98 19.90
CA THR A 153 14.45 -9.53 20.20
C THR A 153 13.59 -9.29 21.44
N VAL A 154 12.56 -10.10 21.68
CA VAL A 154 11.69 -10.00 22.87
C VAL A 154 12.31 -10.66 24.09
N LEU A 155 12.92 -11.84 23.94
CA LEU A 155 13.50 -12.57 25.06
C LEU A 155 14.85 -11.99 25.54
N HIS A 156 15.51 -11.13 24.75
CA HIS A 156 16.77 -10.46 25.12
C HIS A 156 16.65 -9.55 26.36
N ASP A 157 15.47 -9.00 26.63
CA ASP A 157 15.21 -8.17 27.82
C ASP A 157 15.28 -8.97 29.14
N TYR A 158 15.30 -10.31 29.06
CA TYR A 158 15.31 -11.23 30.20
C TYR A 158 16.69 -11.90 30.33
N PRO A 159 17.40 -11.77 31.48
CA PRO A 159 18.81 -12.18 31.62
C PRO A 159 18.98 -13.70 31.87
N TYR A 160 18.31 -14.53 31.07
CA TYR A 160 18.24 -15.99 31.25
C TYR A 160 18.57 -16.76 29.96
N PRO A 161 19.12 -17.99 30.08
CA PRO A 161 19.57 -18.77 28.93
C PRO A 161 18.42 -19.38 28.11
N VAL A 162 18.49 -19.21 26.79
CA VAL A 162 17.68 -19.89 25.77
C VAL A 162 18.60 -20.77 24.91
N GLU A 163 18.33 -22.07 24.84
CA GLU A 163 18.96 -23.01 23.90
C GLU A 163 18.00 -23.23 22.71
N LYS A 164 18.54 -23.19 21.47
CA LYS A 164 17.77 -23.45 20.26
C LYS A 164 18.21 -24.77 19.65
N ARG A 165 17.26 -25.69 19.50
CA ARG A 165 17.39 -26.97 18.79
C ARG A 165 16.42 -26.97 17.61
N LEU A 166 16.51 -25.88 16.85
CA LEU A 166 15.66 -25.54 15.71
C LEU A 166 16.43 -25.76 14.41
N ASP A 167 15.73 -26.26 13.40
CA ASP A 167 16.18 -26.22 12.01
C ASP A 167 15.94 -24.81 11.44
N ILE A 168 16.93 -23.93 11.62
CA ILE A 168 16.79 -22.47 11.41
C ILE A 168 16.42 -22.12 9.96
N ASP A 169 16.90 -22.87 8.98
CA ASP A 169 16.70 -22.58 7.55
C ASP A 169 15.21 -22.59 7.14
N LYS A 170 14.36 -23.35 7.86
CA LYS A 170 12.90 -23.36 7.71
C LYS A 170 12.25 -21.99 7.92
N TYR A 171 12.84 -21.14 8.75
CA TYR A 171 12.26 -19.90 9.25
C TYR A 171 12.78 -18.65 8.52
N SER A 172 13.43 -18.84 7.36
CA SER A 172 14.12 -17.79 6.63
C SER A 172 13.20 -16.71 6.02
N VAL A 173 13.70 -15.47 6.01
CA VAL A 173 13.04 -14.25 5.48
C VAL A 173 13.30 -14.05 3.97
N ALA A 174 13.65 -15.12 3.25
CA ALA A 174 14.10 -15.07 1.87
C ALA A 174 13.01 -15.57 0.89
N GLY A 175 12.31 -14.64 0.25
CA GLY A 175 11.14 -14.93 -0.57
C GLY A 175 11.44 -15.47 -1.97
N GLU A 176 10.43 -16.07 -2.59
CA GLU A 176 10.37 -16.45 -4.02
C GLU A 176 10.64 -15.29 -4.99
N SER A 177 10.52 -14.04 -4.56
CA SER A 177 10.56 -12.85 -5.40
C SER A 177 11.13 -11.65 -4.63
N ALA A 178 11.97 -10.85 -5.28
CA ALA A 178 12.48 -9.59 -4.74
C ALA A 178 11.41 -8.46 -4.62
N ARG A 179 10.16 -8.73 -5.03
CA ARG A 179 8.99 -7.88 -4.74
C ARG A 179 8.13 -8.41 -3.58
N ASN A 180 8.43 -9.61 -3.10
CA ASN A 180 7.68 -10.33 -2.07
C ASN A 180 8.54 -10.41 -0.81
N GLU A 181 8.64 -9.29 -0.08
CA GLU A 181 9.30 -9.17 1.22
C GLU A 181 8.58 -10.08 2.25
N PRO A 182 9.12 -11.26 2.64
CA PRO A 182 8.39 -12.19 3.49
C PRO A 182 8.37 -11.65 4.92
N ARG A 183 7.18 -11.51 5.50
CA ARG A 183 6.99 -10.97 6.86
C ARG A 183 7.73 -9.64 7.08
N ALA A 184 7.60 -8.73 6.10
CA ALA A 184 8.00 -7.32 6.20
C ALA A 184 7.32 -6.57 7.37
N PHE A 185 6.34 -7.16 8.05
CA PHE A 185 5.61 -6.57 9.15
C PHE A 185 5.07 -7.67 10.09
N GLN A 186 5.32 -7.54 11.39
CA GLN A 186 4.73 -8.32 12.46
C GLN A 186 4.59 -7.41 13.69
N VAL A 187 3.40 -7.37 14.30
CA VAL A 187 3.08 -6.47 15.41
C VAL A 187 2.80 -7.26 16.68
N GLN A 188 3.42 -6.85 17.80
CA GLN A 188 2.93 -7.14 19.15
C GLN A 188 1.86 -6.10 19.48
N TYR A 189 0.60 -6.49 19.68
CA TYR A 189 -0.52 -5.54 19.76
C TYR A 189 -1.28 -5.65 21.09
N GLY A 190 -0.78 -4.98 22.13
CA GLY A 190 -1.46 -4.88 23.44
C GLY A 190 -1.53 -6.18 24.25
N GLU A 191 -0.81 -7.19 23.79
CA GLU A 191 -0.65 -8.52 24.38
C GLU A 191 0.62 -8.59 25.24
N THR A 192 0.76 -9.60 26.12
CA THR A 192 1.98 -9.71 26.93
C THR A 192 3.18 -10.16 26.07
N ASP A 193 4.40 -9.92 26.55
CA ASP A 193 5.60 -10.44 25.87
C ASP A 193 5.56 -11.98 25.78
N PHE A 194 4.97 -12.65 26.77
CA PHE A 194 4.70 -14.08 26.74
C PHE A 194 3.67 -14.46 25.67
N ASP A 195 2.48 -13.84 25.66
CA ASP A 195 1.40 -14.21 24.72
C ASP A 195 1.85 -14.03 23.26
N PHE A 196 2.60 -12.96 22.98
CA PHE A 196 3.18 -12.68 21.66
C PHE A 196 4.14 -13.78 21.20
N VAL A 197 5.11 -14.13 22.05
CA VAL A 197 6.09 -15.18 21.78
C VAL A 197 5.41 -16.55 21.66
N GLN A 198 4.46 -16.84 22.53
CA GLN A 198 3.70 -18.09 22.56
C GLN A 198 2.86 -18.26 21.28
N ARG A 199 2.07 -17.26 20.87
CA ARG A 199 1.27 -17.38 19.63
C ARG A 199 2.14 -17.54 18.40
N LEU A 200 3.29 -16.88 18.34
CA LEU A 200 4.24 -17.02 17.23
C LEU A 200 4.83 -18.43 17.18
N MET A 201 5.11 -19.03 18.34
CA MET A 201 5.56 -20.42 18.43
C MET A 201 4.46 -21.40 18.00
N GLU A 202 3.23 -21.25 18.50
CA GLU A 202 2.05 -22.04 18.09
C GLU A 202 1.75 -21.91 16.58
N GLU A 203 1.95 -20.71 16.03
CA GLU A 203 1.72 -20.42 14.61
C GLU A 203 2.76 -21.12 13.72
N TRP A 204 4.04 -21.00 14.05
CA TRP A 204 5.16 -21.56 13.27
C TRP A 204 5.55 -23.00 13.65
N GLY A 205 4.83 -23.62 14.59
CA GLY A 205 5.05 -25.00 15.03
C GLY A 205 6.31 -25.19 15.88
N ILE A 206 6.94 -24.10 16.32
CA ILE A 206 7.98 -24.13 17.35
C ILE A 206 7.30 -24.47 18.68
N TYR A 207 7.95 -25.27 19.51
CA TYR A 207 7.51 -25.54 20.86
C TYR A 207 8.70 -25.57 21.82
N TRP A 208 8.41 -25.60 23.13
CA TRP A 208 9.45 -25.40 24.13
C TRP A 208 9.23 -26.17 25.42
N PHE A 209 10.31 -26.35 26.17
CA PHE A 209 10.33 -26.90 27.52
C PHE A 209 11.52 -26.36 28.31
N PHE A 210 11.70 -26.82 29.55
CA PHE A 210 12.81 -26.42 30.41
C PHE A 210 13.74 -27.59 30.73
N GLU A 211 15.04 -27.37 30.61
CA GLU A 211 16.06 -28.29 31.14
C GLU A 211 16.68 -27.69 32.43
N HIS A 212 16.76 -28.52 33.47
CA HIS A 212 17.24 -28.13 34.80
C HIS A 212 18.63 -28.71 35.07
N SER A 213 19.58 -27.85 35.45
CA SER A 213 20.99 -28.21 35.63
C SER A 213 21.76 -27.08 36.30
N ASP A 214 22.82 -27.40 37.04
CA ASP A 214 23.73 -26.42 37.66
C ASP A 214 23.02 -25.43 38.60
N ASN A 215 21.89 -25.84 39.20
CA ASN A 215 20.96 -25.04 39.99
C ASN A 215 20.24 -23.94 39.17
N LYS A 216 20.04 -24.16 37.86
CA LYS A 216 19.34 -23.25 36.94
C LYS A 216 18.38 -23.99 36.00
N HIS A 217 17.44 -23.26 35.44
CA HIS A 217 16.49 -23.71 34.41
C HIS A 217 16.76 -22.98 33.09
N ARG A 218 16.88 -23.72 31.99
CA ARG A 218 17.16 -23.21 30.63
C ARG A 218 15.93 -23.41 29.75
N LEU A 219 15.51 -22.39 29.02
CA LEU A 219 14.43 -22.53 28.03
C LEU A 219 15.00 -23.22 26.79
N VAL A 220 14.40 -24.32 26.35
CA VAL A 220 14.81 -25.06 25.13
C VAL A 220 13.73 -24.91 24.08
N LEU A 221 14.08 -24.39 22.90
CA LEU A 221 13.18 -24.26 21.75
C LEU A 221 13.44 -25.39 20.74
N CYS A 222 12.40 -26.11 20.34
CA CYS A 222 12.45 -27.27 19.44
C CYS A 222 11.38 -27.19 18.33
N ASP A 223 11.66 -27.80 17.18
CA ASP A 223 10.70 -27.97 16.07
C ASP A 223 10.58 -29.43 15.57
N HIS A 224 11.33 -30.37 16.16
CA HIS A 224 11.39 -31.75 15.71
C HIS A 224 11.87 -32.69 16.84
N ILE A 225 11.57 -33.99 16.72
CA ILE A 225 11.89 -34.99 17.76
C ILE A 225 13.39 -35.05 18.12
N GLY A 226 14.28 -34.73 17.17
CA GLY A 226 15.73 -34.67 17.38
C GLY A 226 16.23 -33.54 18.30
N GLY A 227 15.37 -32.57 18.65
CA GLY A 227 15.66 -31.60 19.71
C GLY A 227 15.53 -32.18 21.13
N HIS A 228 14.85 -33.32 21.28
CA HIS A 228 14.74 -34.02 22.56
C HIS A 228 15.95 -34.91 22.85
N ARG A 229 16.13 -35.21 24.12
CA ARG A 229 17.19 -36.09 24.64
C ARG A 229 16.56 -37.15 25.53
N LYS A 230 17.21 -38.32 25.63
CA LYS A 230 16.90 -39.27 26.70
C LYS A 230 17.23 -38.65 28.06
N ALA A 231 16.58 -39.14 29.11
CA ALA A 231 16.87 -38.68 30.47
C ALA A 231 18.39 -38.74 30.78
N PRO A 232 18.97 -37.76 31.49
CA PRO A 232 20.41 -37.73 31.77
C PRO A 232 20.94 -38.95 32.55
N SER A 233 20.06 -39.63 33.27
CA SER A 233 20.35 -40.89 33.94
C SER A 233 19.91 -42.09 33.09
N GLU A 234 20.85 -43.00 32.84
CA GLU A 234 20.63 -44.25 32.10
C GLU A 234 19.52 -45.13 32.72
N ALA A 235 19.24 -44.94 34.02
CA ALA A 235 18.18 -45.65 34.75
C ALA A 235 16.75 -45.40 34.21
N TYR A 236 16.58 -44.39 33.35
CA TYR A 236 15.29 -43.97 32.81
C TYR A 236 15.21 -44.09 31.28
N HIS A 237 16.17 -44.77 30.64
CA HIS A 237 16.17 -44.98 29.18
C HIS A 237 15.22 -46.10 28.75
N GLU A 238 15.07 -47.12 29.57
CA GLU A 238 14.04 -48.16 29.47
C GLU A 238 13.35 -48.30 30.83
N ILE A 239 12.02 -48.28 30.85
CA ILE A 239 11.23 -48.41 32.09
C ILE A 239 10.25 -49.57 31.94
N ALA A 240 10.32 -50.49 32.90
CA ALA A 240 9.44 -51.64 32.95
C ALA A 240 8.07 -51.26 33.55
N HIS A 241 7.00 -51.68 32.88
CA HIS A 241 5.66 -51.67 33.45
C HIS A 241 5.46 -52.87 34.39
N HIS A 242 5.08 -52.60 35.64
CA HIS A 242 4.80 -53.62 36.65
C HIS A 242 3.46 -53.33 37.34
N PRO A 243 2.39 -54.10 37.07
CA PRO A 243 1.06 -53.83 37.64
C PRO A 243 1.05 -54.04 39.16
N GLU A 244 0.18 -53.31 39.84
CA GLU A 244 0.10 -53.27 41.31
C GLU A 244 -0.09 -54.64 41.96
N GLY A 245 0.61 -54.87 43.08
CA GLY A 245 0.53 -56.09 43.89
C GLY A 245 1.87 -56.72 44.25
N GLY A 246 2.96 -56.38 43.54
CA GLY A 246 4.31 -56.78 43.90
C GLY A 246 5.02 -55.76 44.80
N LYS A 247 5.76 -56.22 45.82
CA LYS A 247 6.84 -55.41 46.42
C LYS A 247 8.07 -55.55 45.52
N ILE A 248 8.50 -54.45 44.92
CA ILE A 248 9.58 -54.39 43.93
C ILE A 248 10.47 -53.21 44.30
N ASP A 249 11.76 -53.46 44.53
CA ASP A 249 12.74 -52.47 45.01
C ASP A 249 13.43 -51.69 43.86
N ILE A 250 12.68 -51.38 42.81
CA ILE A 250 13.10 -50.50 41.69
C ILE A 250 11.97 -49.53 41.33
N GLU A 251 12.26 -48.51 40.53
CA GLU A 251 11.24 -47.62 39.96
C GLU A 251 10.56 -48.28 38.74
N TYR A 252 9.24 -48.17 38.65
CA TYR A 252 8.41 -48.78 37.62
C TYR A 252 7.15 -47.97 37.33
N ILE A 253 6.55 -48.22 36.17
CA ILE A 253 5.23 -47.68 35.80
C ILE A 253 4.17 -48.68 36.29
N ASN A 254 3.29 -48.27 37.20
CA ASN A 254 2.25 -49.14 37.82
C ASN A 254 0.96 -49.20 37.00
N TYR A 255 0.68 -48.16 36.23
CA TYR A 255 -0.47 -48.03 35.34
C TYR A 255 -0.03 -47.43 34.01
N PHE A 256 -0.51 -47.99 32.89
CA PHE A 256 -0.32 -47.42 31.56
C PHE A 256 -1.56 -47.65 30.70
N SER A 257 -2.08 -46.59 30.08
CA SER A 257 -3.19 -46.64 29.11
C SER A 257 -2.77 -46.01 27.79
N THR A 258 -3.39 -46.45 26.69
CA THR A 258 -3.11 -45.98 25.32
C THR A 258 -4.43 -45.62 24.64
N ASP A 259 -4.54 -44.37 24.20
CA ASP A 259 -5.77 -43.77 23.67
C ASP A 259 -5.59 -43.35 22.21
N GLU A 260 -6.56 -43.73 21.37
CA GLU A 260 -6.60 -43.41 19.93
C GLU A 260 -7.85 -42.60 19.61
N ALA A 261 -7.68 -41.46 18.94
CA ALA A 261 -8.74 -40.51 18.64
C ALA A 261 -8.86 -40.23 17.13
N LEU A 262 -10.11 -40.07 16.66
CA LEU A 262 -10.41 -39.61 15.31
C LEU A 262 -9.92 -38.18 15.12
N ARG A 263 -9.20 -37.92 14.02
CA ARG A 263 -8.67 -36.62 13.62
C ARG A 263 -8.95 -36.36 12.14
N PRO A 264 -9.00 -35.09 11.69
CA PRO A 264 -8.93 -34.75 10.26
C PRO A 264 -7.68 -35.35 9.61
N GLY A 265 -7.74 -35.56 8.29
CA GLY A 265 -6.64 -36.08 7.47
C GLY A 265 -6.05 -35.08 6.47
N ARG A 266 -6.74 -33.96 6.22
CA ARG A 266 -6.26 -32.87 5.36
C ARG A 266 -6.43 -31.51 6.01
N VAL A 267 -5.42 -30.66 5.87
CA VAL A 267 -5.54 -29.21 6.09
C VAL A 267 -5.26 -28.50 4.76
N VAL A 268 -6.13 -27.56 4.40
CA VAL A 268 -6.03 -26.67 3.24
C VAL A 268 -6.00 -25.24 3.74
N ILE A 269 -5.11 -24.42 3.19
CA ILE A 269 -4.96 -23.01 3.57
C ILE A 269 -4.83 -22.19 2.29
N ASP A 270 -5.33 -20.96 2.28
CA ASP A 270 -5.19 -20.02 1.16
C ASP A 270 -5.06 -18.57 1.67
N ASP A 271 -4.54 -17.67 0.83
CA ASP A 271 -4.37 -16.24 1.12
C ASP A 271 -4.35 -15.41 -0.18
N PHE A 272 -4.23 -14.08 -0.11
CA PHE A 272 -4.21 -13.20 -1.28
C PHE A 272 -3.00 -12.26 -1.33
N ASP A 273 -2.10 -12.53 -2.29
CA ASP A 273 -0.99 -11.64 -2.67
C ASP A 273 -1.43 -10.66 -3.77
N PHE A 274 -1.55 -9.37 -3.40
CA PHE A 274 -1.96 -8.32 -4.35
C PHE A 274 -0.92 -8.01 -5.45
N THR A 275 0.34 -8.45 -5.29
CA THR A 275 1.39 -8.32 -6.32
C THR A 275 1.28 -9.42 -7.37
N ARG A 276 0.68 -10.56 -7.01
CA ARG A 276 0.40 -11.71 -7.87
C ARG A 276 -1.09 -12.12 -7.81
N PRO A 277 -2.04 -11.23 -8.16
CA PRO A 277 -3.48 -11.42 -7.89
C PRO A 277 -4.18 -12.53 -8.70
N LEU A 278 -3.43 -13.29 -9.51
CA LEU A 278 -3.89 -14.47 -10.26
C LEU A 278 -3.09 -15.74 -9.89
N ALA A 279 -2.16 -15.66 -8.94
CA ALA A 279 -1.46 -16.84 -8.42
C ALA A 279 -2.37 -17.59 -7.45
N SER A 280 -2.43 -18.92 -7.60
CA SER A 280 -3.03 -19.80 -6.59
C SER A 280 -2.07 -19.89 -5.41
N LEU A 281 -2.44 -19.35 -4.25
CA LEU A 281 -1.69 -19.51 -3.00
C LEU A 281 -2.18 -20.70 -2.17
N VAL A 282 -3.23 -21.40 -2.61
CA VAL A 282 -3.76 -22.62 -1.98
C VAL A 282 -2.64 -23.63 -1.73
N THR A 283 -2.30 -23.87 -0.47
CA THR A 283 -1.44 -24.99 -0.05
C THR A 283 -2.27 -26.02 0.71
N SER A 284 -1.79 -27.25 0.76
CA SER A 284 -2.45 -28.28 1.56
C SER A 284 -1.53 -29.40 1.97
N ASN A 285 -1.74 -29.93 3.17
CA ASN A 285 -1.03 -31.09 3.67
C ASN A 285 -2.02 -32.23 3.97
N HIS A 286 -1.67 -33.46 3.59
CA HIS A 286 -2.54 -34.64 3.68
C HIS A 286 -1.78 -35.75 4.42
N GLN A 287 -2.23 -36.07 5.64
CA GLN A 287 -1.64 -37.09 6.51
C GLN A 287 -2.75 -37.83 7.31
N PRO A 288 -3.69 -38.51 6.64
CA PRO A 288 -4.79 -39.21 7.30
C PRO A 288 -4.27 -40.27 8.29
N ARG A 289 -5.06 -40.52 9.34
CA ARG A 289 -4.85 -41.66 10.25
C ARG A 289 -5.58 -42.88 9.66
N GLU A 290 -5.09 -44.08 9.92
CA GLU A 290 -5.72 -45.35 9.50
C GLU A 290 -7.00 -45.64 10.32
N THR A 291 -7.99 -44.77 10.18
CA THR A 291 -9.23 -44.74 10.96
C THR A 291 -10.43 -44.46 10.05
N ASN A 292 -11.59 -45.03 10.40
CA ASN A 292 -12.84 -44.69 9.71
C ASN A 292 -13.13 -43.19 9.86
N TRP A 293 -13.40 -42.51 8.74
CA TRP A 293 -13.53 -41.03 8.64
C TRP A 293 -12.23 -40.22 8.81
N GLY A 294 -11.06 -40.86 8.80
CA GLY A 294 -9.75 -40.20 8.90
C GLY A 294 -9.37 -39.27 7.73
N GLU A 295 -10.19 -39.16 6.69
CA GLU A 295 -9.98 -38.32 5.49
C GLU A 295 -10.64 -36.92 5.60
N GLY A 296 -11.14 -36.53 6.78
CA GLY A 296 -11.81 -35.24 6.97
C GLY A 296 -10.91 -34.03 6.66
N GLU A 297 -11.45 -33.02 5.99
CA GLU A 297 -10.73 -31.80 5.60
C GLU A 297 -11.05 -30.62 6.53
N LEU A 298 -10.03 -29.82 6.83
CA LEU A 298 -10.17 -28.46 7.38
C LEU A 298 -9.66 -27.43 6.37
N PHE A 299 -10.40 -26.34 6.21
CA PHE A 299 -10.01 -25.17 5.41
C PHE A 299 -9.81 -23.95 6.33
N GLU A 300 -8.70 -23.23 6.18
CA GLU A 300 -8.36 -22.03 6.97
C GLU A 300 -8.09 -20.83 6.05
N TRP A 301 -8.63 -19.66 6.41
CA TRP A 301 -8.45 -18.39 5.70
C TRP A 301 -8.50 -17.20 6.68
N PRO A 302 -7.59 -16.21 6.60
CA PRO A 302 -6.39 -16.18 5.75
C PRO A 302 -5.28 -17.09 6.32
N GLY A 303 -4.34 -17.51 5.48
CA GLY A 303 -3.24 -18.39 5.87
C GLY A 303 -2.03 -17.73 6.56
N ASP A 304 -1.90 -16.43 6.44
CA ASP A 304 -0.80 -15.61 6.93
C ASP A 304 0.58 -15.88 6.30
N TYR A 305 0.57 -16.05 4.98
CA TYR A 305 1.75 -16.13 4.13
C TYR A 305 1.55 -15.45 2.77
N THR A 306 2.67 -15.09 2.13
CA THR A 306 2.74 -14.54 0.76
C THR A 306 3.66 -15.34 -0.16
N ASP A 307 4.18 -16.48 0.31
CA ASP A 307 5.15 -17.36 -0.36
C ASP A 307 4.68 -18.81 -0.24
N SER A 308 4.79 -19.61 -1.31
CA SER A 308 4.27 -20.99 -1.31
C SER A 308 4.96 -21.88 -0.27
N LYS A 309 6.25 -21.65 0.00
CA LYS A 309 7.04 -22.43 0.97
C LYS A 309 6.57 -22.21 2.40
N HIS A 310 6.20 -20.97 2.75
CA HIS A 310 5.62 -20.67 4.06
C HIS A 310 4.22 -21.27 4.18
N GLY A 311 3.41 -21.24 3.11
CA GLY A 311 2.13 -21.96 3.07
C GLY A 311 2.27 -23.49 3.22
N ASP A 312 3.29 -24.11 2.61
CA ASP A 312 3.60 -25.54 2.73
C ASP A 312 4.15 -25.92 4.12
N LEU A 313 4.81 -24.97 4.81
CA LEU A 313 5.25 -25.14 6.20
C LEU A 313 4.06 -25.02 7.16
N ILE A 314 3.25 -23.96 7.04
CA ILE A 314 2.11 -23.70 7.92
C ILE A 314 1.05 -24.78 7.78
N SER A 315 0.68 -25.18 6.54
CA SER A 315 -0.29 -26.28 6.33
C SER A 315 0.20 -27.62 6.88
N ARG A 316 1.52 -27.89 6.82
CA ARG A 316 2.14 -29.05 7.47
C ARG A 316 2.09 -28.96 8.99
N VAL A 317 2.47 -27.82 9.58
CA VAL A 317 2.40 -27.58 11.03
C VAL A 317 0.97 -27.77 11.56
N ARG A 318 -0.05 -27.24 10.87
CA ARG A 318 -1.47 -27.43 11.23
C ARG A 318 -1.91 -28.88 11.10
N MET A 319 -1.46 -29.59 10.06
CA MET A 319 -1.76 -31.02 9.88
C MET A 319 -1.11 -31.85 11.00
N GLU A 320 0.15 -31.59 11.33
CA GLU A 320 0.88 -32.21 12.44
C GLU A 320 0.21 -31.90 13.80
N GLU A 321 -0.19 -30.64 14.07
CA GLU A 321 -0.95 -30.22 15.26
C GLU A 321 -2.24 -31.04 15.45
N ARG A 322 -3.04 -31.16 14.39
CA ARG A 322 -4.29 -31.95 14.42
C ARG A 322 -4.03 -33.46 14.49
N ARG A 323 -2.98 -33.96 13.85
CA ARG A 323 -2.63 -35.38 13.82
C ARG A 323 -2.03 -35.88 15.14
N ALA A 324 -1.13 -35.10 15.75
CA ALA A 324 -0.34 -35.46 16.92
C ALA A 324 -1.21 -35.94 18.09
N THR A 325 -2.29 -35.22 18.34
CA THR A 325 -3.28 -35.53 19.39
C THR A 325 -4.17 -36.75 19.06
N GLY A 326 -3.93 -37.44 17.95
CA GLY A 326 -4.58 -38.69 17.58
C GLY A 326 -4.09 -39.91 18.38
N SER A 327 -2.79 -39.99 18.69
CA SER A 327 -2.23 -41.01 19.59
C SER A 327 -1.79 -40.37 20.90
N ARG A 328 -2.36 -40.79 22.03
CA ARG A 328 -1.87 -40.43 23.37
C ARG A 328 -1.70 -41.68 24.21
N ALA A 329 -0.85 -41.59 25.22
CA ALA A 329 -0.83 -42.57 26.29
C ALA A 329 -0.64 -41.85 27.62
N TYR A 330 -1.16 -42.46 28.68
CA TYR A 330 -1.04 -41.95 30.05
C TYR A 330 -0.38 -43.02 30.90
N GLY A 331 0.71 -42.64 31.58
CA GLY A 331 1.44 -43.50 32.50
C GLY A 331 1.41 -42.94 33.92
N ARG A 332 1.54 -43.82 34.91
CA ARG A 332 1.75 -43.45 36.31
C ARG A 332 2.80 -44.37 36.93
N GLY A 333 3.55 -43.89 37.92
CA GLY A 333 4.52 -44.70 38.64
C GLY A 333 5.41 -43.92 39.59
N ASN A 334 6.26 -44.63 40.34
CA ASN A 334 7.20 -44.06 41.31
C ASN A 334 8.49 -43.51 40.66
N VAL A 335 8.37 -42.95 39.45
CA VAL A 335 9.48 -42.65 38.54
C VAL A 335 10.01 -41.22 38.74
N ARG A 336 11.11 -41.05 39.49
CA ARG A 336 11.67 -39.73 39.85
C ARG A 336 12.33 -39.00 38.68
N GLY A 337 13.04 -39.72 37.82
CA GLY A 337 13.93 -39.16 36.80
C GLY A 337 13.28 -38.75 35.46
N LEU A 338 12.02 -39.13 35.22
CA LEU A 338 11.30 -38.66 34.03
C LEU A 338 10.70 -37.27 34.26
N ALA A 339 10.99 -36.38 33.30
CA ALA A 339 10.57 -34.99 33.24
C ALA A 339 9.98 -34.70 31.85
N CYS A 340 9.29 -33.56 31.73
CA CYS A 340 8.81 -33.07 30.44
C CYS A 340 9.96 -32.93 29.42
N GLY A 341 9.74 -33.38 28.18
CA GLY A 341 10.73 -33.32 27.10
C GLY A 341 11.78 -34.43 27.10
N HIS A 342 11.78 -35.37 28.05
CA HIS A 342 12.61 -36.59 27.97
C HIS A 342 11.96 -37.65 27.05
N THR A 343 12.79 -38.47 26.38
CA THR A 343 12.34 -39.73 25.76
C THR A 343 12.75 -40.97 26.56
N PHE A 344 11.91 -42.01 26.53
CA PHE A 344 12.16 -43.31 27.17
C PHE A 344 11.46 -44.45 26.42
N VAL A 345 11.90 -45.68 26.63
CA VAL A 345 11.26 -46.90 26.10
C VAL A 345 10.43 -47.57 27.19
N LEU A 346 9.16 -47.87 26.92
CA LEU A 346 8.34 -48.71 27.79
C LEU A 346 8.58 -50.20 27.46
N SER A 347 8.76 -51.04 28.48
CA SER A 347 8.86 -52.49 28.31
C SER A 347 7.98 -53.29 29.28
N LYS A 348 7.76 -54.57 28.95
CA LYS A 348 6.98 -55.56 29.75
C LYS A 348 5.49 -55.20 29.96
N HIS A 349 4.94 -54.26 29.19
CA HIS A 349 3.50 -53.99 29.18
C HIS A 349 2.74 -55.12 28.47
N LYS A 350 1.51 -55.40 28.91
CA LYS A 350 0.68 -56.53 28.43
C LYS A 350 0.07 -56.30 27.04
N HIS A 351 -0.26 -55.05 26.70
CA HIS A 351 -0.59 -54.68 25.33
C HIS A 351 0.72 -54.45 24.58
N ASP A 352 1.05 -55.35 23.66
CA ASP A 352 2.35 -55.36 22.98
C ASP A 352 2.64 -54.06 22.21
N GLY A 353 1.61 -53.47 21.59
CA GLY A 353 1.69 -52.18 20.91
C GLY A 353 2.07 -50.99 21.80
N ALA A 354 2.09 -51.14 23.13
CA ALA A 354 2.61 -50.14 24.06
C ALA A 354 4.12 -50.28 24.33
N ASN A 355 4.77 -51.40 23.97
CA ASN A 355 6.20 -51.59 24.23
C ASN A 355 7.05 -50.86 23.16
N ARG A 356 7.08 -49.53 23.23
CA ARG A 356 7.76 -48.64 22.26
C ARG A 356 8.44 -47.45 22.95
N GLU A 357 9.15 -46.63 22.17
CA GLU A 357 9.67 -45.34 22.63
C GLU A 357 8.59 -44.25 22.64
N TYR A 358 8.60 -43.45 23.69
CA TYR A 358 7.70 -42.33 23.93
C TYR A 358 8.46 -41.05 24.28
N LEU A 359 7.91 -39.92 23.86
CA LEU A 359 8.22 -38.57 24.34
C LEU A 359 7.27 -38.21 25.50
N VAL A 360 7.82 -37.75 26.61
CA VAL A 360 7.05 -37.18 27.72
C VAL A 360 6.59 -35.77 27.34
N ILE A 361 5.29 -35.61 27.14
CA ILE A 361 4.66 -34.30 26.89
C ILE A 361 4.37 -33.60 28.22
N GLU A 362 3.93 -34.35 29.22
CA GLU A 362 3.55 -33.84 30.54
C GLU A 362 4.14 -34.72 31.65
N SER A 363 4.57 -34.10 32.75
CA SER A 363 4.97 -34.77 33.98
C SER A 363 4.40 -34.01 35.17
N ALA A 364 3.39 -34.59 35.81
CA ALA A 364 2.80 -34.13 37.06
C ALA A 364 3.40 -34.93 38.21
N LEU A 365 4.37 -34.32 38.89
CA LEU A 365 5.17 -34.95 39.94
C LEU A 365 4.63 -34.56 41.33
N MET A 366 4.37 -35.57 42.15
CA MET A 366 4.03 -35.43 43.56
C MET A 366 5.03 -36.22 44.42
N LEU A 367 5.67 -35.53 45.36
CA LEU A 367 6.66 -36.07 46.29
C LEU A 367 6.27 -35.71 47.72
N THR A 368 6.27 -36.68 48.63
CA THR A 368 5.97 -36.47 50.06
C THR A 368 7.00 -37.18 50.94
N GLU A 369 7.54 -36.47 51.94
CA GLU A 369 8.45 -37.01 52.95
C GLU A 369 7.69 -37.23 54.27
N VAL A 370 7.25 -38.46 54.51
CA VAL A 370 6.50 -38.85 55.72
C VAL A 370 7.49 -39.16 56.85
N ALA A 371 7.44 -38.36 57.91
CA ALA A 371 8.26 -38.57 59.11
C ALA A 371 7.54 -39.49 60.11
N ASP A 372 8.12 -40.66 60.37
CA ASP A 372 7.58 -41.65 61.29
C ASP A 372 7.95 -41.28 62.75
N GLU A 373 6.98 -40.85 63.57
CA GLU A 373 7.24 -40.35 64.94
C GLU A 373 7.89 -41.41 65.86
N THR A 374 7.80 -42.70 65.51
CA THR A 374 8.39 -43.83 66.22
C THR A 374 9.86 -44.09 65.87
N GLY A 375 10.49 -43.29 65.00
CA GLY A 375 11.91 -43.39 64.67
C GLY A 375 12.29 -44.47 63.65
N SER A 376 11.29 -45.03 62.95
CA SER A 376 11.42 -46.11 61.95
C SER A 376 11.93 -45.64 60.57
N GLY A 377 12.57 -44.47 60.50
CA GLY A 377 13.06 -43.83 59.27
C GLY A 377 12.02 -42.92 58.60
N TYR A 378 12.48 -42.12 57.63
CA TYR A 378 11.59 -41.33 56.79
C TYR A 378 11.02 -42.20 55.68
N ARG A 379 9.69 -42.26 55.54
CA ARG A 379 9.03 -42.95 54.43
C ARG A 379 8.81 -41.94 53.31
N TYR A 380 9.43 -42.21 52.17
CA TYR A 380 9.31 -41.38 50.98
C TYR A 380 8.22 -41.94 50.06
N GLU A 381 7.36 -41.06 49.56
CA GLU A 381 6.33 -41.38 48.57
C GLU A 381 6.53 -40.51 47.33
N CYS A 382 6.58 -41.15 46.16
CA CYS A 382 6.79 -40.53 44.86
C CYS A 382 5.75 -41.07 43.90
N ASP A 383 5.06 -40.16 43.22
CA ASP A 383 4.03 -40.46 42.25
C ASP A 383 4.20 -39.46 41.09
N ASN A 384 4.40 -39.98 39.88
CA ASN A 384 4.63 -39.18 38.68
C ASN A 384 3.63 -39.62 37.62
N GLU A 385 2.65 -38.76 37.33
CA GLU A 385 1.68 -38.97 36.27
C GLU A 385 2.22 -38.34 34.98
N LEU A 386 2.16 -39.08 33.87
CA LEU A 386 2.86 -38.80 32.63
C LEU A 386 1.89 -38.84 31.44
N VAL A 387 1.74 -37.73 30.71
CA VAL A 387 1.09 -37.76 29.39
C VAL A 387 2.19 -37.88 28.33
N VAL A 388 2.09 -38.89 27.46
CA VAL A 388 3.17 -39.24 26.52
C VAL A 388 2.64 -39.45 25.10
N GLN A 389 3.52 -39.27 24.12
CA GLN A 389 3.25 -39.47 22.69
C GLN A 389 4.31 -40.41 22.08
N PRO A 390 3.94 -41.37 21.21
CA PRO A 390 4.91 -42.21 20.51
C PRO A 390 5.94 -41.36 19.74
N SER A 391 7.23 -41.70 19.81
CA SER A 391 8.30 -40.87 19.19
C SER A 391 8.25 -40.80 17.65
N ASN A 392 7.39 -41.60 17.02
CA ASN A 392 7.14 -41.60 15.57
C ASN A 392 6.03 -40.64 15.10
N GLU A 393 5.27 -40.02 16.00
CA GLU A 393 4.34 -38.93 15.68
C GLU A 393 5.02 -37.59 16.05
N VAL A 394 4.94 -36.58 15.19
CA VAL A 394 5.54 -35.26 15.44
C VAL A 394 4.70 -34.48 16.47
N PHE A 395 5.32 -33.80 17.43
CA PHE A 395 4.60 -32.90 18.34
C PHE A 395 4.57 -31.47 17.80
N ARG A 396 3.43 -30.81 17.95
CA ARG A 396 3.21 -29.37 17.78
C ARG A 396 2.32 -28.89 18.91
N MET A 397 2.51 -27.65 19.37
CA MET A 397 1.61 -27.02 20.34
C MET A 397 0.23 -26.77 19.70
N PRO A 398 -0.88 -27.00 20.42
CA PRO A 398 -2.20 -26.54 19.98
C PRO A 398 -2.23 -25.01 19.99
N ARG A 399 -3.01 -24.41 19.07
CA ARG A 399 -3.30 -22.97 19.11
C ARG A 399 -4.28 -22.64 20.23
N GLU A 400 -3.76 -22.45 21.44
CA GLU A 400 -4.53 -21.99 22.61
C GLU A 400 -4.47 -20.45 22.76
N THR A 401 -3.42 -19.81 22.25
CA THR A 401 -3.18 -18.38 22.44
C THR A 401 -3.84 -17.55 21.34
N PRO A 402 -4.78 -16.64 21.66
CA PRO A 402 -5.52 -15.88 20.64
C PRO A 402 -4.65 -14.80 20.00
N LYS A 403 -4.57 -14.76 18.66
CA LYS A 403 -3.98 -13.63 17.94
C LYS A 403 -4.80 -12.36 18.27
N PRO A 404 -4.17 -11.25 18.70
CA PRO A 404 -4.90 -10.02 19.02
C PRO A 404 -5.55 -9.45 17.75
N THR A 405 -6.69 -8.78 17.93
CA THR A 405 -7.45 -8.15 16.85
C THR A 405 -7.78 -6.72 17.18
N THR A 406 -7.82 -5.89 16.14
CA THR A 406 -8.22 -4.48 16.23
C THR A 406 -9.75 -4.36 16.23
N SER A 407 -10.30 -3.52 17.10
CA SER A 407 -11.75 -3.32 17.25
C SER A 407 -12.34 -2.27 16.30
N GLY A 408 -11.50 -1.64 15.46
CA GLY A 408 -11.89 -0.58 14.55
C GLY A 408 -10.67 0.13 13.95
N PRO A 409 -10.89 1.07 13.01
CA PRO A 409 -9.83 1.83 12.36
C PRO A 409 -9.19 2.87 13.30
N GLN A 410 -7.97 3.27 12.99
CA GLN A 410 -7.11 4.11 13.83
C GLN A 410 -6.48 5.25 13.02
N SER A 411 -6.16 6.38 13.66
CA SER A 411 -5.33 7.42 13.03
C SER A 411 -3.85 7.04 13.03
N ALA A 412 -3.17 7.31 11.92
CA ALA A 412 -1.72 7.27 11.78
C ALA A 412 -1.23 8.50 10.99
N ILE A 413 0.06 8.83 11.10
CA ILE A 413 0.67 9.95 10.35
C ILE A 413 1.53 9.39 9.22
N VAL A 414 1.45 9.95 8.02
CA VAL A 414 2.28 9.54 6.88
C VAL A 414 3.73 9.99 7.09
N VAL A 415 4.69 9.09 6.86
CA VAL A 415 6.13 9.33 7.07
C VAL A 415 6.97 8.90 5.86
N GLY A 416 8.22 9.33 5.83
CA GLY A 416 9.16 9.05 4.75
C GLY A 416 10.54 9.67 5.00
N PRO A 417 11.46 9.63 4.03
CA PRO A 417 12.81 10.16 4.20
C PRO A 417 12.81 11.69 4.39
N PRO A 418 13.78 12.23 5.16
CA PRO A 418 13.89 13.67 5.36
C PRO A 418 14.04 14.43 4.03
N GLY A 419 13.51 15.66 3.99
CA GLY A 419 13.54 16.53 2.81
C GLY A 419 12.51 16.21 1.71
N HIS A 420 11.72 15.14 1.85
CA HIS A 420 10.68 14.76 0.88
C HIS A 420 9.29 15.22 1.35
N GLU A 421 8.43 15.64 0.41
CA GLU A 421 7.00 15.92 0.70
C GLU A 421 6.09 14.72 0.38
N VAL A 422 6.54 13.82 -0.50
CA VAL A 422 5.82 12.60 -0.94
C VAL A 422 6.81 11.44 -0.95
N TRP A 423 6.38 10.28 -0.43
CA TRP A 423 7.14 9.03 -0.47
C TRP A 423 6.19 7.89 -0.80
N THR A 424 6.40 7.25 -1.96
CA THR A 424 5.47 6.29 -2.57
C THR A 424 6.23 5.29 -3.44
N ASP A 425 5.64 4.10 -3.62
CA ASP A 425 6.16 3.05 -4.50
C ASP A 425 5.35 2.91 -5.82
N GLU A 426 5.65 1.88 -6.61
CA GLU A 426 4.97 1.57 -7.88
C GLU A 426 3.47 1.24 -7.75
N PHE A 427 3.00 0.90 -6.54
CA PHE A 427 1.62 0.54 -6.25
C PHE A 427 0.82 1.68 -5.59
N GLY A 428 1.43 2.86 -5.38
CA GLY A 428 0.81 3.96 -4.65
C GLY A 428 0.69 3.73 -3.14
N ARG A 429 1.54 2.85 -2.58
CA ARG A 429 1.65 2.62 -1.13
C ARG A 429 2.43 3.76 -0.48
N VAL A 430 2.13 4.05 0.78
CA VAL A 430 2.88 5.01 1.62
C VAL A 430 3.36 4.33 2.90
N LYS A 431 4.33 4.92 3.60
CA LYS A 431 4.70 4.51 4.95
C LYS A 431 4.03 5.41 6.00
N ILE A 432 3.79 4.87 7.18
CA ILE A 432 3.04 5.52 8.26
C ILE A 432 3.73 5.33 9.61
N ARG A 433 3.39 6.18 10.58
CA ARG A 433 3.67 6.01 11.99
C ARG A 433 2.36 5.92 12.77
N PHE A 434 2.16 4.82 13.48
CA PHE A 434 1.03 4.67 14.40
C PHE A 434 1.22 5.56 15.63
N LEU A 435 0.12 6.06 16.19
CA LEU A 435 0.16 6.96 17.36
C LEU A 435 0.57 6.26 18.67
N TRP A 436 0.45 4.92 18.71
CA TRP A 436 0.90 4.07 19.82
C TRP A 436 2.35 3.59 19.69
N ASP A 437 3.02 3.78 18.54
CA ASP A 437 4.41 3.38 18.37
C ASP A 437 5.34 4.35 19.11
N ARG A 438 5.96 3.83 20.18
CA ARG A 438 6.92 4.54 21.04
C ARG A 438 8.39 4.42 20.60
N TYR A 439 8.67 3.58 19.60
CA TYR A 439 10.01 3.30 19.08
C TYR A 439 10.29 4.00 17.74
N ALA A 440 9.22 4.38 17.02
CA ALA A 440 9.25 5.14 15.79
C ALA A 440 10.09 6.42 15.84
N ARG A 441 10.72 6.73 14.70
CA ARG A 441 11.66 7.83 14.50
C ARG A 441 11.06 9.00 13.73
N ASN A 442 9.87 8.83 13.14
CA ASN A 442 9.24 9.72 12.15
C ASN A 442 9.95 9.66 10.79
N ASP A 443 10.44 8.48 10.39
CA ASP A 443 11.17 8.27 9.13
C ASP A 443 10.65 7.05 8.33
N ALA A 444 11.32 6.72 7.22
CA ALA A 444 10.91 5.63 6.31
C ALA A 444 11.11 4.20 6.89
N THR A 445 11.50 4.06 8.16
CA THR A 445 11.65 2.77 8.87
C THR A 445 10.54 2.50 9.88
N ASP A 446 9.60 3.42 10.11
CA ASP A 446 8.54 3.26 11.12
C ASP A 446 7.49 2.17 10.75
N SER A 447 7.24 1.90 9.46
CA SER A 447 6.30 0.85 9.03
C SER A 447 6.68 0.18 7.71
N CYS A 448 6.02 -0.94 7.43
CA CYS A 448 5.93 -1.51 6.08
C CYS A 448 5.20 -0.57 5.10
N TRP A 449 5.17 -0.94 3.82
CA TRP A 449 4.43 -0.22 2.78
C TRP A 449 2.92 -0.49 2.84
N VAL A 450 2.14 0.51 3.26
CA VAL A 450 0.69 0.40 3.45
C VAL A 450 -0.07 0.85 2.21
N ARG A 451 -1.01 0.02 1.74
CA ARG A 451 -1.88 0.36 0.59
C ARG A 451 -2.86 1.46 0.93
N VAL A 452 -3.15 2.33 -0.04
CA VAL A 452 -4.09 3.44 0.09
C VAL A 452 -5.37 3.13 -0.71
N SER A 453 -6.52 3.19 -0.04
CA SER A 453 -7.84 3.14 -0.65
C SER A 453 -8.04 4.34 -1.58
N GLN A 454 -8.48 4.08 -2.82
CA GLN A 454 -8.69 5.09 -3.84
C GLN A 454 -10.17 5.17 -4.21
N ALA A 455 -10.66 6.38 -4.48
CA ALA A 455 -12.08 6.63 -4.75
C ALA A 455 -12.60 5.87 -5.99
N TRP A 456 -11.73 5.57 -6.95
CA TRP A 456 -12.03 4.72 -8.12
C TRP A 456 -10.72 4.12 -8.66
N ALA A 457 -10.65 2.80 -8.81
CA ALA A 457 -9.48 2.11 -9.35
C ALA A 457 -9.85 1.04 -10.38
N GLY A 458 -9.08 0.95 -11.44
CA GLY A 458 -9.23 -0.01 -12.54
C GLY A 458 -7.91 -0.17 -13.32
N VAL A 459 -7.92 -1.02 -14.35
CA VAL A 459 -6.70 -1.34 -15.12
C VAL A 459 -6.25 -0.11 -15.93
N ASN A 460 -5.24 0.60 -15.43
CA ASN A 460 -4.71 1.85 -15.99
C ASN A 460 -5.74 3.00 -16.10
N PHE A 461 -6.77 3.01 -15.24
CA PHE A 461 -7.70 4.13 -15.08
C PHE A 461 -8.21 4.25 -13.64
N GLY A 462 -8.68 5.43 -13.25
CA GLY A 462 -9.23 5.70 -11.92
C GLY A 462 -8.96 7.13 -11.45
N GLY A 463 -9.23 7.39 -10.18
CA GLY A 463 -8.76 8.59 -9.47
C GLY A 463 -7.71 8.18 -8.46
N ILE A 464 -6.56 8.87 -8.45
CA ILE A 464 -5.46 8.59 -7.52
C ILE A 464 -5.13 9.82 -6.66
N TYR A 465 -5.13 9.63 -5.35
CA TYR A 465 -4.59 10.56 -4.36
C TYR A 465 -3.53 9.83 -3.53
N ILE A 466 -2.32 10.39 -3.47
CA ILE A 466 -1.21 9.85 -2.68
C ILE A 466 -1.06 10.76 -1.44
N PRO A 467 -1.30 10.25 -0.22
CA PRO A 467 -1.09 10.99 1.02
C PRO A 467 0.35 11.51 1.13
N ARG A 468 0.50 12.76 1.59
CA ARG A 468 1.78 13.43 1.76
C ARG A 468 2.34 13.25 3.15
N ILE A 469 3.66 13.33 3.30
CA ILE A 469 4.35 13.23 4.59
C ILE A 469 3.81 14.30 5.55
N GLY A 470 3.49 13.90 6.78
CA GLY A 470 2.86 14.73 7.81
C GLY A 470 1.33 14.80 7.76
N GLN A 471 0.65 14.23 6.76
CA GLN A 471 -0.81 14.12 6.75
C GLN A 471 -1.31 13.01 7.68
N GLU A 472 -2.50 13.20 8.25
CA GLU A 472 -3.21 12.18 9.02
C GLU A 472 -4.06 11.27 8.12
N VAL A 473 -3.94 9.97 8.33
CA VAL A 473 -4.64 8.92 7.59
C VAL A 473 -5.38 7.97 8.53
N ILE A 474 -6.55 7.52 8.09
CA ILE A 474 -7.33 6.49 8.77
C ILE A 474 -6.84 5.14 8.27
N VAL A 475 -6.38 4.28 9.17
CA VAL A 475 -5.89 2.92 8.90
C VAL A 475 -6.90 1.91 9.44
N GLY A 476 -7.47 1.11 8.53
CA GLY A 476 -8.17 -0.13 8.88
C GLY A 476 -7.22 -1.32 8.82
N PHE A 477 -7.70 -2.48 9.26
CA PHE A 477 -6.91 -3.71 9.33
C PHE A 477 -7.70 -4.85 8.68
N MET A 478 -7.09 -5.56 7.73
CA MET A 478 -7.77 -6.64 7.01
C MET A 478 -8.12 -7.79 7.96
N ASN A 479 -9.39 -8.21 7.99
CA ASN A 479 -9.93 -9.16 8.97
C ASN A 479 -9.72 -8.76 10.45
N GLY A 480 -9.42 -7.47 10.72
CA GLY A 480 -9.06 -6.96 12.04
C GLY A 480 -7.60 -7.18 12.44
N ASP A 481 -6.79 -7.82 11.60
CA ASP A 481 -5.42 -8.26 11.90
C ASP A 481 -4.41 -7.09 11.98
N PRO A 482 -3.75 -6.84 13.13
CA PRO A 482 -2.74 -5.81 13.28
C PRO A 482 -1.60 -5.85 12.25
N ASP A 483 -1.28 -7.05 11.74
CA ASP A 483 -0.20 -7.25 10.77
C ASP A 483 -0.59 -6.80 9.35
N ARG A 484 -1.87 -6.50 9.08
CA ARG A 484 -2.42 -6.24 7.75
C ARG A 484 -3.09 -4.85 7.61
N PRO A 485 -2.35 -3.74 7.80
CA PRO A 485 -2.89 -2.38 7.69
C PRO A 485 -3.28 -2.00 6.25
N LEU A 486 -4.34 -1.18 6.14
CA LEU A 486 -4.86 -0.61 4.91
C LEU A 486 -5.38 0.82 5.18
N ILE A 487 -4.85 1.83 4.49
CA ILE A 487 -5.35 3.20 4.62
C ILE A 487 -6.72 3.32 3.93
N LEU A 488 -7.74 3.71 4.70
CA LEU A 488 -9.11 3.87 4.24
C LEU A 488 -9.43 5.29 3.77
N GLY A 489 -8.68 6.29 4.23
CA GLY A 489 -8.88 7.71 3.89
C GLY A 489 -7.94 8.65 4.64
N SER A 490 -8.17 9.95 4.53
CA SER A 490 -7.38 11.01 5.18
C SER A 490 -8.26 11.93 6.04
N LEU A 491 -7.65 12.54 7.06
CA LEU A 491 -8.31 13.48 7.99
C LEU A 491 -7.69 14.88 7.92
N TYR A 492 -8.48 15.89 8.27
CA TYR A 492 -8.01 17.24 8.54
C TYR A 492 -7.88 17.44 10.05
N ASN A 493 -6.84 18.16 10.48
CA ASN A 493 -6.56 18.47 11.88
C ASN A 493 -5.98 19.89 12.00
N THR A 494 -5.42 20.27 13.16
CA THR A 494 -4.87 21.62 13.38
C THR A 494 -3.55 21.90 12.66
N ILE A 495 -2.83 20.87 12.22
CA ILE A 495 -1.56 20.98 11.47
C ILE A 495 -1.84 20.94 9.97
N THR A 496 -2.74 20.06 9.54
CA THR A 496 -3.25 19.97 8.16
C THR A 496 -4.75 20.36 8.13
N PRO A 497 -5.08 21.66 8.13
CA PRO A 497 -6.46 22.15 8.13
C PRO A 497 -7.16 21.99 6.78
N PRO A 498 -8.51 22.15 6.73
CA PRO A 498 -9.28 22.11 5.48
C PRO A 498 -8.85 23.15 4.43
N PRO A 499 -9.21 22.98 3.14
CA PRO A 499 -8.76 23.87 2.07
C PRO A 499 -9.43 25.25 2.04
N TRP A 500 -10.51 25.43 2.80
CA TRP A 500 -11.33 26.64 2.91
C TRP A 500 -11.53 27.00 4.39
N ASP A 501 -11.83 28.26 4.67
CA ASP A 501 -11.80 28.81 6.03
C ASP A 501 -13.14 28.55 6.76
N LEU A 502 -13.31 27.30 7.19
CA LEU A 502 -14.48 26.81 7.92
C LEU A 502 -14.54 27.36 9.37
N PRO A 503 -15.75 27.61 9.93
CA PRO A 503 -17.07 27.33 9.35
C PRO A 503 -17.62 28.44 8.45
N GLY A 504 -16.89 29.53 8.19
CA GLY A 504 -17.38 30.64 7.36
C GLY A 504 -17.68 30.22 5.91
N ASP A 505 -16.83 29.34 5.37
CA ASP A 505 -16.88 28.83 4.00
C ASP A 505 -17.69 27.51 3.83
N ALA A 506 -18.65 27.22 4.73
CA ALA A 506 -19.35 25.93 4.79
C ALA A 506 -20.23 25.55 3.57
N THR A 507 -20.44 26.45 2.61
CA THR A 507 -21.13 26.19 1.33
C THR A 507 -20.19 25.88 0.15
N LYS A 508 -18.87 25.85 0.38
CA LYS A 508 -17.88 25.53 -0.64
C LYS A 508 -17.49 24.06 -0.62
N SER A 509 -17.38 23.46 -1.81
CA SER A 509 -16.97 22.07 -2.00
C SER A 509 -16.02 21.91 -3.21
N GLY A 510 -15.44 20.73 -3.39
CA GLY A 510 -14.56 20.41 -4.52
C GLY A 510 -13.14 19.96 -4.11
N PHE A 511 -12.16 20.21 -4.96
CA PHE A 511 -10.79 19.71 -4.84
C PHE A 511 -9.76 20.85 -4.99
N LYS A 512 -8.89 21.02 -4.01
CA LYS A 512 -7.72 21.90 -4.07
C LYS A 512 -6.44 21.08 -3.90
N SER A 513 -5.57 21.10 -4.91
CA SER A 513 -4.22 20.53 -4.81
C SER A 513 -3.25 21.53 -4.16
N LYS A 514 -1.96 21.19 -4.14
CA LYS A 514 -0.86 22.08 -3.73
C LYS A 514 0.37 21.68 -4.55
N SER A 515 1.06 22.64 -5.17
CA SER A 515 2.36 22.39 -5.81
C SER A 515 3.34 21.83 -4.78
N ILE A 516 4.16 20.85 -5.19
CA ILE A 516 5.26 20.33 -4.34
C ILE A 516 6.20 21.51 -4.02
N THR A 517 6.60 21.63 -2.74
CA THR A 517 7.32 22.77 -2.13
C THR A 517 6.67 24.16 -2.29
N GLY A 518 5.47 24.28 -2.88
CA GLY A 518 4.74 25.54 -3.03
C GLY A 518 3.99 26.02 -1.78
N GLY A 519 3.47 27.26 -1.83
CA GLY A 519 2.62 27.84 -0.79
C GLY A 519 1.14 27.49 -0.92
N ARG A 520 0.29 28.07 -0.04
CA ARG A 520 -1.19 27.87 -0.03
C ARG A 520 -1.87 28.35 -1.33
N GLU A 521 -1.26 29.30 -2.04
CA GLU A 521 -1.77 29.87 -3.28
C GLU A 521 -1.23 29.21 -4.55
N ASN A 522 -0.26 28.30 -4.43
CA ASN A 522 0.26 27.55 -5.58
C ASN A 522 -0.53 26.26 -5.79
N TYR A 523 -1.59 26.29 -6.60
CA TYR A 523 -2.50 25.15 -6.74
C TYR A 523 -3.25 25.07 -8.08
N ASN A 524 -3.56 23.83 -8.45
CA ASN A 524 -4.62 23.49 -9.39
C ASN A 524 -5.86 23.07 -8.59
N GLY A 525 -7.08 23.39 -9.05
CA GLY A 525 -8.28 23.00 -8.32
C GLY A 525 -9.60 23.31 -9.03
N ILE A 526 -10.67 22.70 -8.51
CA ILE A 526 -12.06 22.91 -8.89
C ILE A 526 -12.85 23.17 -7.61
N ARG A 527 -13.60 24.27 -7.57
CA ARG A 527 -14.51 24.65 -6.48
C ARG A 527 -15.94 24.77 -7.01
N PHE A 528 -16.88 24.28 -6.23
CA PHE A 528 -18.29 24.64 -6.31
C PHE A 528 -18.63 25.50 -5.08
N GLU A 529 -19.43 26.53 -5.28
CA GLU A 529 -20.04 27.35 -4.24
C GLU A 529 -21.56 27.18 -4.35
N ASP A 530 -22.18 26.57 -3.34
CA ASP A 530 -23.60 26.21 -3.33
C ASP A 530 -24.46 27.26 -2.60
N LYS A 531 -23.91 28.46 -2.37
CA LYS A 531 -24.60 29.58 -1.72
C LYS A 531 -25.62 30.24 -2.65
N LEU A 532 -26.90 30.02 -2.34
CA LEU A 532 -28.05 30.56 -3.08
C LEU A 532 -27.93 32.06 -3.44
N GLY A 533 -28.03 32.37 -4.72
CA GLY A 533 -27.90 33.74 -5.28
C GLY A 533 -26.46 34.24 -5.42
N ALA A 534 -25.47 33.38 -5.16
CA ALA A 534 -24.03 33.63 -5.30
C ALA A 534 -23.29 32.36 -5.76
N GLU A 535 -23.99 31.45 -6.45
CA GLU A 535 -23.48 30.15 -6.88
C GLU A 535 -22.35 30.30 -7.92
N GLU A 536 -21.27 29.54 -7.76
CA GLU A 536 -20.09 29.67 -8.60
C GLU A 536 -19.46 28.30 -8.90
N PHE A 537 -19.10 28.09 -10.17
CA PHE A 537 -18.14 27.06 -10.58
C PHE A 537 -16.80 27.74 -10.90
N HIS A 538 -15.77 27.44 -10.11
CA HIS A 538 -14.45 28.02 -10.25
C HIS A 538 -13.41 26.93 -10.53
N MET A 539 -12.62 27.10 -11.60
CA MET A 539 -11.53 26.19 -11.95
C MET A 539 -10.23 26.97 -12.13
N GLN A 540 -9.14 26.47 -11.54
CA GLN A 540 -7.81 27.07 -11.61
C GLN A 540 -6.77 26.03 -12.02
N ALA A 541 -5.89 26.42 -12.94
CA ALA A 541 -4.62 25.76 -13.20
C ALA A 541 -3.48 26.70 -12.77
N GLU A 542 -2.46 26.17 -12.13
CA GLU A 542 -1.29 26.92 -11.64
C GLU A 542 -0.40 27.42 -12.79
N LYS A 543 -0.42 26.73 -13.93
CA LYS A 543 0.49 26.95 -15.05
C LYS A 543 -0.19 26.71 -16.41
N ASP A 544 -0.19 25.47 -16.90
CA ASP A 544 -0.69 25.12 -18.23
C ASP A 544 -2.07 24.45 -18.14
N MET A 545 -3.08 24.98 -18.84
CA MET A 545 -4.43 24.38 -18.90
C MET A 545 -4.70 23.79 -20.29
N ASN A 546 -4.53 22.48 -20.42
CA ASN A 546 -4.81 21.75 -21.66
C ASN A 546 -6.21 21.11 -21.64
N ARG A 547 -7.06 21.48 -22.61
CA ARG A 547 -8.40 20.91 -22.82
C ARG A 547 -8.45 20.25 -24.20
N LEU A 548 -8.79 18.96 -24.27
CA LEU A 548 -8.91 18.20 -25.51
C LEU A 548 -10.28 17.51 -25.58
N THR A 549 -11.15 18.02 -26.45
CA THR A 549 -12.42 17.37 -26.80
C THR A 549 -12.24 16.65 -28.13
N LYS A 550 -12.55 15.34 -28.18
CA LYS A 550 -12.29 14.47 -29.35
C LYS A 550 -13.40 14.49 -30.41
N ASN A 551 -14.54 15.10 -30.10
CA ASN A 551 -15.71 15.21 -30.97
C ASN A 551 -16.32 16.61 -30.74
N ASP A 552 -17.62 16.73 -30.49
CA ASP A 552 -18.31 18.01 -30.30
C ASP A 552 -18.07 18.66 -28.94
N GLU A 553 -17.92 19.98 -28.94
CA GLU A 553 -17.84 20.83 -27.74
C GLU A 553 -18.91 21.93 -27.80
N SER A 554 -19.72 22.04 -26.75
CA SER A 554 -20.79 23.02 -26.64
C SER A 554 -20.62 23.90 -25.41
N HIS A 555 -20.91 25.20 -25.55
CA HIS A 555 -20.87 26.21 -24.49
C HIS A 555 -22.11 27.09 -24.61
N THR A 556 -22.93 27.15 -23.56
CA THR A 556 -24.10 28.02 -23.47
C THR A 556 -23.97 28.89 -22.23
N VAL A 557 -24.02 30.21 -22.41
CA VAL A 557 -23.90 31.18 -21.32
C VAL A 557 -25.18 32.02 -21.28
N GLY A 558 -25.89 32.01 -20.15
CA GLY A 558 -27.20 32.66 -20.01
C GLY A 558 -27.17 34.19 -19.89
N ALA A 559 -25.99 34.78 -19.71
CA ALA A 559 -25.78 36.22 -19.60
C ALA A 559 -24.47 36.63 -20.30
N ASN A 560 -23.46 37.07 -19.54
CA ASN A 560 -22.20 37.59 -20.09
C ASN A 560 -21.13 36.50 -20.20
N PHE A 561 -20.48 36.42 -21.35
CA PHE A 561 -19.24 35.67 -21.54
C PHE A 561 -18.07 36.65 -21.71
N SER A 562 -16.91 36.36 -21.12
CA SER A 562 -15.75 37.25 -21.15
C SER A 562 -14.46 36.45 -21.14
N ILE A 563 -13.56 36.79 -22.05
CA ILE A 563 -12.23 36.17 -22.19
C ILE A 563 -11.19 37.27 -22.01
N GLY A 564 -10.29 37.10 -21.04
CA GLY A 564 -9.05 37.88 -20.92
C GLY A 564 -7.85 37.02 -21.31
N VAL A 565 -7.02 37.50 -22.24
CA VAL A 565 -5.74 36.87 -22.61
C VAL A 565 -4.66 37.93 -22.54
N GLY A 566 -3.63 37.70 -21.71
CA GLY A 566 -2.57 38.69 -21.47
C GLY A 566 -1.50 38.78 -22.57
N LEU A 567 -1.48 37.84 -23.51
CA LEU A 567 -0.57 37.76 -24.65
C LEU A 567 -1.35 37.32 -25.91
N THR A 568 -1.05 36.16 -26.48
CA THR A 568 -1.58 35.71 -27.78
C THR A 568 -2.81 34.81 -27.63
N HIS A 569 -3.89 35.12 -28.35
CA HIS A 569 -5.04 34.22 -28.54
C HIS A 569 -5.09 33.72 -29.98
N THR A 570 -4.77 32.44 -30.20
CA THR A 570 -4.79 31.80 -31.52
C THR A 570 -6.05 30.94 -31.67
N ARG A 571 -6.84 31.19 -32.72
CA ARG A 571 -8.03 30.38 -33.06
C ARG A 571 -7.92 29.85 -34.48
N ALA A 572 -7.74 28.53 -34.63
CA ALA A 572 -7.81 27.84 -35.90
C ALA A 572 -9.17 27.12 -36.04
N VAL A 573 -9.77 27.15 -37.23
CA VAL A 573 -11.03 26.44 -37.54
C VAL A 573 -10.86 25.79 -38.92
N GLY A 574 -10.93 24.46 -38.97
CA GLY A 574 -10.56 23.69 -40.19
C GLY A 574 -11.59 23.67 -41.31
N ALA A 575 -12.80 24.21 -41.11
CA ALA A 575 -13.88 24.20 -42.10
C ALA A 575 -14.65 25.54 -42.12
N MET A 576 -15.68 25.69 -41.27
CA MET A 576 -16.53 26.88 -41.22
C MET A 576 -16.46 27.53 -39.83
N PHE A 577 -16.15 28.82 -39.79
CA PHE A 577 -16.42 29.68 -38.65
C PHE A 577 -17.65 30.54 -38.95
N SER A 578 -18.53 30.69 -37.97
CA SER A 578 -19.71 31.57 -38.03
C SER A 578 -19.81 32.35 -36.72
N SER A 579 -20.23 33.61 -36.82
CA SER A 579 -20.55 34.47 -35.69
C SER A 579 -21.78 35.30 -36.05
N ILE A 580 -22.77 35.31 -35.16
CA ILE A 580 -24.01 36.05 -35.32
C ILE A 580 -24.18 36.90 -34.07
N VAL A 581 -24.21 38.22 -34.24
CA VAL A 581 -24.40 39.19 -33.17
C VAL A 581 -25.72 39.91 -33.43
N GLY A 582 -26.71 39.72 -32.55
CA GLY A 582 -28.05 40.32 -32.70
C GLY A 582 -28.12 41.81 -32.31
N GLY A 583 -27.07 42.34 -31.69
CA GLY A 583 -26.91 43.75 -31.33
C GLY A 583 -25.74 44.39 -32.07
N ALA A 584 -24.93 45.19 -31.36
CA ALA A 584 -23.71 45.76 -31.91
C ALA A 584 -22.50 44.82 -31.73
N ALA A 585 -21.65 44.72 -32.76
CA ALA A 585 -20.29 44.20 -32.66
C ALA A 585 -19.30 45.36 -32.82
N SER A 586 -18.19 45.33 -32.09
CA SER A 586 -17.13 46.33 -32.16
C SER A 586 -15.77 45.66 -32.01
N TYR A 587 -14.81 46.09 -32.82
CA TYR A 587 -13.44 45.59 -32.82
C TYR A 587 -12.49 46.79 -32.79
N ALA A 588 -11.52 46.76 -31.87
CA ALA A 588 -10.53 47.82 -31.70
C ALA A 588 -9.13 47.19 -31.73
N VAL A 589 -8.41 47.39 -32.83
CA VAL A 589 -7.07 46.83 -33.05
C VAL A 589 -6.04 47.96 -32.91
N GLY A 590 -5.24 47.92 -31.84
CA GLY A 590 -4.23 48.95 -31.56
C GLY A 590 -2.93 48.83 -32.37
N GLY A 591 -2.76 47.72 -33.09
CA GLY A 591 -1.60 47.44 -33.95
C GLY A 591 -1.98 47.44 -35.43
N ALA A 592 -2.02 46.24 -36.04
CA ALA A 592 -2.46 46.04 -37.41
C ALA A 592 -3.47 44.88 -37.50
N GLU A 593 -4.45 45.03 -38.38
CA GLU A 593 -5.38 43.96 -38.78
C GLU A 593 -5.02 43.52 -40.21
N SER A 594 -5.10 42.22 -40.50
CA SER A 594 -4.80 41.67 -41.82
C SER A 594 -5.68 40.48 -42.12
N THR A 595 -6.50 40.59 -43.17
CA THR A 595 -7.51 39.60 -43.54
C THR A 595 -7.27 39.15 -44.98
N MET A 596 -6.81 37.89 -45.14
CA MET A 596 -6.55 37.29 -46.45
C MET A 596 -7.69 36.33 -46.82
N ILE A 597 -8.37 36.60 -47.94
CA ILE A 597 -9.45 35.75 -48.46
C ILE A 597 -8.98 35.13 -49.78
N GLY A 598 -8.85 33.80 -49.82
CA GLY A 598 -8.49 33.06 -51.04
C GLY A 598 -9.67 32.76 -51.98
N GLY A 599 -10.89 32.98 -51.52
CA GLY A 599 -12.14 32.85 -52.29
C GLY A 599 -12.85 34.19 -52.47
N ALA A 600 -14.18 34.18 -52.48
CA ALA A 600 -14.98 35.40 -52.51
C ALA A 600 -15.07 36.06 -51.12
N TYR A 601 -14.96 37.39 -51.09
CA TYR A 601 -15.32 38.24 -49.95
C TYR A 601 -16.52 39.11 -50.33
N ALA A 602 -17.50 39.23 -49.44
CA ALA A 602 -18.70 40.03 -49.65
C ALA A 602 -19.06 40.80 -48.36
N LEU A 603 -19.22 42.12 -48.48
CA LEU A 603 -19.60 43.02 -47.39
C LEU A 603 -20.88 43.76 -47.78
N ASN A 604 -22.00 43.35 -47.18
CA ASN A 604 -23.31 43.96 -47.40
C ASN A 604 -23.65 44.88 -46.22
N VAL A 605 -23.75 46.19 -46.48
CA VAL A 605 -24.09 47.20 -45.47
C VAL A 605 -25.41 47.85 -45.86
N GLY A 606 -26.47 47.64 -45.07
CA GLY A 606 -27.81 48.19 -45.33
C GLY A 606 -28.00 49.65 -44.91
N GLY A 607 -27.05 50.22 -44.16
CA GLY A 607 -27.02 51.62 -43.75
C GLY A 607 -25.90 52.40 -44.45
N ALA A 608 -25.08 53.11 -43.68
CA ALA A 608 -23.90 53.80 -44.19
C ALA A 608 -22.62 52.96 -44.00
N HIS A 609 -21.74 52.96 -45.00
CA HIS A 609 -20.38 52.41 -44.91
C HIS A 609 -19.37 53.54 -45.10
N ALA A 610 -18.60 53.84 -44.05
CA ALA A 610 -17.60 54.89 -44.05
C ALA A 610 -16.21 54.30 -43.78
N VAL A 611 -15.24 54.63 -44.63
CA VAL A 611 -13.84 54.22 -44.51
C VAL A 611 -12.97 55.46 -44.50
N ALA A 612 -12.35 55.75 -43.36
CA ALA A 612 -11.39 56.83 -43.20
C ALA A 612 -9.98 56.25 -43.09
N VAL A 613 -9.08 56.66 -43.99
CA VAL A 613 -7.69 56.18 -44.03
C VAL A 613 -6.79 57.41 -43.87
N GLY A 614 -6.01 57.44 -42.79
CA GLY A 614 -5.07 58.56 -42.53
C GLY A 614 -3.77 58.49 -43.33
N GLY A 615 -3.46 57.33 -43.92
CA GLY A 615 -2.32 57.10 -44.81
C GLY A 615 -2.74 56.81 -46.25
N ALA A 616 -1.94 56.01 -46.96
CA ALA A 616 -2.29 55.58 -48.31
C ALA A 616 -3.39 54.50 -48.32
N SER A 617 -4.34 54.63 -49.24
CA SER A 617 -5.31 53.58 -49.59
C SER A 617 -5.04 53.12 -51.02
N SER A 618 -4.94 51.81 -51.23
CA SER A 618 -4.63 51.20 -52.53
C SER A 618 -5.56 50.01 -52.80
N VAL A 619 -6.05 49.92 -54.03
CA VAL A 619 -6.93 48.84 -54.49
C VAL A 619 -6.38 48.35 -55.83
N SER A 620 -5.91 47.10 -55.87
CA SER A 620 -5.44 46.44 -57.08
C SER A 620 -6.39 45.31 -57.45
N VAL A 621 -6.77 45.22 -58.72
CA VAL A 621 -7.74 44.24 -59.23
C VAL A 621 -7.19 43.63 -60.51
N GLY A 622 -6.94 42.32 -60.52
CA GLY A 622 -6.44 41.59 -61.69
C GLY A 622 -7.50 41.26 -62.75
N GLY A 623 -8.78 41.44 -62.41
CA GLY A 623 -9.92 41.28 -63.31
C GLY A 623 -10.64 42.61 -63.57
N ALA A 624 -11.97 42.57 -63.71
CA ALA A 624 -12.78 43.77 -63.86
C ALA A 624 -13.04 44.45 -62.49
N TYR A 625 -12.83 45.77 -62.42
CA TYR A 625 -13.30 46.62 -61.32
C TYR A 625 -14.50 47.45 -61.79
N ALA A 626 -15.64 47.30 -61.11
CA ALA A 626 -16.86 48.05 -61.40
C ALA A 626 -17.33 48.78 -60.14
N ARG A 627 -17.66 50.07 -60.28
CA ARG A 627 -18.25 50.88 -59.21
C ARG A 627 -19.55 51.52 -59.72
N ASN A 628 -20.65 50.83 -59.49
CA ASN A 628 -21.99 51.31 -59.84
C ASN A 628 -22.53 52.17 -58.69
N VAL A 629 -23.01 53.37 -58.99
CA VAL A 629 -23.57 54.30 -58.00
C VAL A 629 -24.93 54.78 -58.52
N GLY A 630 -26.01 54.52 -57.76
CA GLY A 630 -27.38 54.88 -58.16
C GLY A 630 -27.75 56.36 -57.93
N GLY A 631 -26.83 57.14 -57.38
CA GLY A 631 -26.93 58.58 -57.17
C GLY A 631 -25.64 59.29 -57.58
N ALA A 632 -25.30 60.40 -56.92
CA ALA A 632 -24.09 61.14 -57.22
C ALA A 632 -22.80 60.37 -56.86
N TYR A 633 -21.86 60.27 -57.80
CA TYR A 633 -20.48 59.86 -57.53
C TYR A 633 -19.56 61.08 -57.60
N ALA A 634 -19.05 61.51 -56.44
CA ALA A 634 -18.08 62.59 -56.33
C ALA A 634 -16.68 62.02 -56.06
N LEU A 635 -15.68 62.46 -56.84
CA LEU A 635 -14.27 62.13 -56.63
C LEU A 635 -13.46 63.42 -56.52
N THR A 636 -13.15 63.80 -55.28
CA THR A 636 -12.34 64.99 -54.96
C THR A 636 -10.91 64.55 -54.64
N VAL A 637 -9.92 65.14 -55.31
CA VAL A 637 -8.50 64.84 -55.12
C VAL A 637 -7.72 66.15 -55.00
N GLY A 638 -7.04 66.37 -53.87
CA GLY A 638 -6.36 67.64 -53.56
C GLY A 638 -4.99 67.83 -54.24
N GLY A 639 -4.46 66.81 -54.93
CA GLY A 639 -3.13 66.84 -55.56
C GLY A 639 -3.21 66.62 -57.07
N VAL A 640 -3.21 65.36 -57.51
CA VAL A 640 -3.31 64.97 -58.92
C VAL A 640 -4.27 63.78 -59.04
N LEU A 641 -5.28 63.90 -59.91
CA LEU A 641 -6.10 62.79 -60.36
C LEU A 641 -5.57 62.34 -61.73
N SER A 642 -5.15 61.09 -61.87
CA SER A 642 -4.73 60.51 -63.15
C SER A 642 -5.47 59.21 -63.43
N ILE A 643 -6.00 59.08 -64.64
CA ILE A 643 -6.68 57.91 -65.17
C ILE A 643 -5.88 57.47 -66.40
N VAL A 644 -5.25 56.29 -66.34
CA VAL A 644 -4.34 55.79 -67.39
C VAL A 644 -4.83 54.43 -67.89
N CYS A 645 -4.88 54.26 -69.20
CA CYS A 645 -5.23 53.01 -69.88
C CYS A 645 -4.30 52.81 -71.08
N GLY A 646 -3.21 52.08 -70.86
CA GLY A 646 -2.16 51.86 -71.86
C GLY A 646 -1.55 53.19 -72.34
N ALA A 647 -1.68 53.48 -73.64
CA ALA A 647 -1.17 54.71 -74.26
C ALA A 647 -2.14 55.90 -74.20
N SER A 648 -3.26 55.78 -73.47
CA SER A 648 -4.24 56.86 -73.27
C SER A 648 -4.27 57.30 -71.80
N SER A 649 -4.37 58.60 -71.54
CA SER A 649 -4.53 59.12 -70.19
C SER A 649 -5.35 60.42 -70.11
N ILE A 650 -5.97 60.63 -68.95
CA ILE A 650 -6.57 61.89 -68.52
C ILE A 650 -5.93 62.23 -67.17
N THR A 651 -5.28 63.38 -67.06
CA THR A 651 -4.64 63.83 -65.82
C THR A 651 -5.08 65.25 -65.48
N MET A 652 -5.55 65.46 -64.25
CA MET A 652 -5.99 66.74 -63.70
C MET A 652 -5.11 67.08 -62.49
N THR A 653 -4.61 68.31 -62.43
CA THR A 653 -3.72 68.78 -61.36
C THR A 653 -4.37 69.89 -60.51
N ALA A 654 -3.92 70.06 -59.26
CA ALA A 654 -4.42 71.09 -58.35
C ALA A 654 -4.26 72.54 -58.87
N CYS A 655 -3.38 72.80 -59.84
CA CYS A 655 -3.27 74.11 -60.51
C CYS A 655 -4.29 74.32 -61.66
N GLY A 656 -5.23 73.39 -61.86
CA GLY A 656 -6.32 73.49 -62.84
C GLY A 656 -5.98 72.97 -64.24
N SER A 657 -4.76 72.49 -64.48
CA SER A 657 -4.37 71.93 -65.78
C SER A 657 -5.02 70.56 -66.00
N ILE A 658 -5.58 70.35 -67.19
CA ILE A 658 -6.15 69.07 -67.64
C ILE A 658 -5.37 68.62 -68.88
N LYS A 659 -4.61 67.53 -68.78
CA LYS A 659 -3.86 66.93 -69.89
C LYS A 659 -4.55 65.65 -70.34
N ILE A 660 -4.96 65.58 -71.60
CA ILE A 660 -5.58 64.41 -72.24
C ILE A 660 -4.63 63.94 -73.33
N VAL A 661 -4.23 62.66 -73.28
CA VAL A 661 -3.30 62.05 -74.22
C VAL A 661 -3.90 60.75 -74.76
N GLY A 662 -3.69 60.46 -76.04
CA GLY A 662 -4.09 59.19 -76.64
C GLY A 662 -3.87 59.18 -78.15
N LYS A 663 -3.75 57.97 -78.73
CA LYS A 663 -3.47 57.78 -80.17
C LYS A 663 -4.54 58.36 -81.09
N ASN A 664 -5.80 58.36 -80.65
CA ASN A 664 -6.95 58.89 -81.39
C ASN A 664 -7.95 59.52 -80.41
N ILE A 665 -7.80 60.81 -80.12
CA ILE A 665 -8.78 61.57 -79.34
C ILE A 665 -9.92 61.96 -80.29
N ARG A 666 -11.17 61.61 -79.94
CA ARG A 666 -12.39 62.14 -80.58
C ARG A 666 -13.23 62.83 -79.53
N ILE A 667 -13.58 64.08 -79.77
CA ILE A 667 -14.56 64.83 -78.99
C ILE A 667 -15.75 65.04 -79.93
N ILE A 668 -16.93 64.59 -79.51
CA ILE A 668 -18.15 64.62 -80.32
C ILE A 668 -19.29 65.12 -79.41
N GLY A 669 -19.84 66.28 -79.72
CA GLY A 669 -21.12 66.74 -79.18
C GLY A 669 -22.24 66.44 -80.17
N SER A 670 -23.45 66.21 -79.67
CA SER A 670 -24.67 66.15 -80.48
C SER A 670 -25.16 67.53 -80.92
N ASP A 671 -24.93 68.55 -80.09
CA ASP A 671 -25.53 69.87 -80.21
C ASP A 671 -24.47 70.98 -80.32
N GLU A 672 -23.58 71.09 -79.32
CA GLU A 672 -22.49 72.08 -79.30
C GLU A 672 -21.23 71.52 -78.62
N VAL A 673 -20.05 72.01 -79.00
CA VAL A 673 -18.77 71.80 -78.29
C VAL A 673 -18.09 73.15 -78.13
N VAL A 674 -18.20 73.74 -76.93
CA VAL A 674 -17.61 75.05 -76.61
C VAL A 674 -16.19 74.88 -76.08
N VAL A 675 -15.23 75.61 -76.66
CA VAL A 675 -13.85 75.73 -76.15
C VAL A 675 -13.56 77.20 -75.91
N GLN A 676 -13.25 77.57 -74.67
CA GLN A 676 -13.02 78.95 -74.25
C GLN A 676 -11.71 79.08 -73.47
N GLY A 677 -10.90 80.06 -73.86
CA GLY A 677 -9.56 80.31 -73.32
C GLY A 677 -8.68 80.97 -74.39
N ALA A 678 -7.72 81.79 -73.97
CA ALA A 678 -6.80 82.48 -74.87
C ALA A 678 -5.37 82.43 -74.32
N PRO A 679 -4.35 82.03 -75.12
CA PRO A 679 -4.45 81.54 -76.50
C PRO A 679 -4.94 80.09 -76.60
N LEU A 680 -5.86 79.82 -77.53
CA LEU A 680 -6.13 78.44 -77.99
C LEU A 680 -5.12 78.09 -79.09
N GLN A 681 -4.37 77.00 -78.91
CA GLN A 681 -3.38 76.53 -79.88
C GLN A 681 -3.76 75.14 -80.39
N LEU A 682 -3.77 74.97 -81.72
CA LEU A 682 -4.02 73.69 -82.39
C LEU A 682 -2.76 73.28 -83.14
N ASN A 683 -2.27 72.07 -82.86
CA ASN A 683 -0.96 71.57 -83.32
C ASN A 683 0.24 72.52 -83.05
N PRO A 684 0.39 73.16 -81.86
CA PRO A 684 1.71 73.65 -81.49
C PRO A 684 2.66 72.46 -81.38
N GLY A 685 3.92 72.63 -81.82
CA GLY A 685 4.95 71.64 -81.54
C GLY A 685 5.13 71.50 -80.02
N ASP A 686 5.19 70.26 -79.52
CA ASP A 686 5.14 70.00 -78.07
C ASP A 686 6.26 70.77 -77.36
N SER A 687 5.84 71.71 -76.53
CA SER A 687 6.68 72.73 -75.89
C SER A 687 6.30 72.89 -74.41
N ASP A 688 5.89 71.77 -73.79
CA ASP A 688 5.83 71.63 -72.33
C ASP A 688 7.22 71.89 -71.73
N CYS A 689 7.39 73.09 -71.18
CA CYS A 689 8.67 73.60 -70.71
C CYS A 689 9.11 72.93 -69.38
N GLY A 690 10.10 72.05 -69.43
CA GLY A 690 11.18 72.04 -68.42
C GLY A 690 10.81 71.68 -66.97
N GLY A 691 10.03 70.63 -66.73
CA GLY A 691 9.99 69.91 -65.44
C GLY A 691 10.85 68.63 -65.51
N GLY A 692 12.12 68.69 -65.11
CA GLY A 692 13.08 67.60 -65.35
C GLY A 692 12.83 66.33 -64.54
N GLY A 693 12.77 65.17 -65.21
CA GLY A 693 12.57 63.85 -64.59
C GLY A 693 12.32 62.74 -65.62
N GLY A 694 13.31 62.46 -66.48
CA GLY A 694 13.12 61.58 -67.65
C GLY A 694 13.47 60.11 -67.45
N GLY A 695 12.85 59.25 -68.28
CA GLY A 695 13.30 57.89 -68.57
C GLY A 695 12.76 56.79 -67.64
N GLY A 696 11.97 55.85 -68.18
CA GLY A 696 11.43 54.75 -67.37
C GLY A 696 10.36 53.89 -68.03
N GLY A 697 10.58 53.40 -69.25
CA GLY A 697 9.72 52.35 -69.82
C GLY A 697 9.98 51.01 -69.12
N GLY A 698 9.16 50.65 -68.13
CA GLY A 698 9.31 49.41 -67.39
C GLY A 698 8.07 49.09 -66.53
N GLY A 699 7.77 47.80 -66.35
CA GLY A 699 6.62 47.34 -65.58
C GLY A 699 6.81 47.53 -64.08
N GLY A 700 6.54 48.73 -63.57
CA GLY A 700 6.50 49.01 -62.14
C GLY A 700 5.22 48.49 -61.51
N ALA A 701 5.28 47.34 -60.83
CA ALA A 701 4.28 47.04 -59.81
C ALA A 701 4.32 48.16 -58.77
N ILE A 702 3.14 48.65 -58.33
CA ILE A 702 3.08 49.47 -57.11
C ILE A 702 3.70 48.58 -56.01
N PRO A 703 4.78 49.01 -55.34
CA PRO A 703 5.36 48.20 -54.28
C PRO A 703 4.27 47.95 -53.24
N PRO A 704 4.11 46.70 -52.75
CA PRO A 704 3.17 46.46 -51.65
C PRO A 704 3.56 47.41 -50.52
N ILE A 705 2.58 48.15 -49.97
CA ILE A 705 2.82 48.97 -48.78
C ILE A 705 3.44 48.02 -47.75
N PRO A 706 4.68 48.24 -47.30
CA PRO A 706 5.37 47.27 -46.47
C PRO A 706 4.63 47.21 -45.14
N LEU A 707 3.89 46.12 -44.92
CA LEU A 707 3.46 45.74 -43.59
C LEU A 707 4.73 45.67 -42.74
N PRO A 708 4.87 46.50 -41.70
CA PRO A 708 6.06 46.48 -40.88
C PRO A 708 6.14 45.11 -40.22
N SER A 709 7.22 44.38 -40.48
CA SER A 709 7.54 43.10 -39.85
C SER A 709 7.92 43.31 -38.38
N PHE A 710 6.96 43.74 -37.57
CA PHE A 710 7.12 43.93 -36.13
C PHE A 710 7.20 42.57 -35.43
N PHE A 711 8.40 42.00 -35.46
CA PHE A 711 8.93 41.35 -34.25
C PHE A 711 9.15 42.45 -33.21
N LEU A 712 8.08 42.80 -32.51
CA LEU A 712 8.12 43.65 -31.32
C LEU A 712 8.16 42.76 -30.09
N ASP A 713 9.27 42.81 -29.35
CA ASP A 713 9.24 42.48 -27.93
C ASP A 713 8.25 43.42 -27.24
N ILE A 714 7.18 42.85 -26.68
CA ILE A 714 6.08 43.63 -26.14
C ILE A 714 6.48 44.18 -24.76
N THR A 715 6.97 45.41 -24.73
CA THR A 715 6.97 46.21 -23.50
C THR A 715 5.52 46.48 -23.08
N LYS A 716 5.19 46.14 -21.83
CA LYS A 716 3.82 46.06 -21.31
C LYS A 716 3.09 47.41 -21.39
N PRO A 717 1.77 47.44 -21.66
CA PRO A 717 0.93 48.56 -21.27
C PRO A 717 0.91 48.69 -19.74
N ILE A 718 0.82 49.93 -19.25
CA ILE A 718 0.94 50.26 -17.82
C ILE A 718 -0.40 50.03 -17.11
N LEU A 719 -0.37 49.23 -16.04
CA LEU A 719 -1.45 49.11 -15.05
C LEU A 719 -1.48 50.34 -14.12
N PRO A 720 -2.63 50.68 -13.50
CA PRO A 720 -2.70 51.77 -12.52
C PRO A 720 -1.71 51.56 -11.35
N PRO A 721 -1.16 52.64 -10.78
CA PRO A 721 0.04 52.56 -9.94
C PRO A 721 -0.21 51.95 -8.55
N PRO A 722 0.64 51.03 -8.07
CA PRO A 722 0.74 50.68 -6.66
C PRO A 722 1.40 51.81 -5.84
N PRO A 723 1.28 51.81 -4.49
CA PRO A 723 1.86 52.84 -3.63
C PRO A 723 3.41 52.86 -3.66
N PRO A 724 4.05 54.00 -3.36
CA PRO A 724 5.47 54.23 -3.62
C PRO A 724 6.42 53.54 -2.61
N PRO A 725 7.44 52.78 -3.08
CA PRO A 725 8.61 52.38 -2.30
C PRO A 725 9.70 53.49 -2.25
N PRO A 726 10.72 53.39 -1.38
CA PRO A 726 11.71 54.45 -1.17
C PRO A 726 12.77 54.61 -2.28
N THR A 727 13.50 55.74 -2.21
CA THR A 727 14.42 56.26 -3.23
C THR A 727 15.80 55.58 -3.26
N GLU A 728 16.36 55.34 -4.45
CA GLU A 728 17.77 54.96 -4.66
C GLU A 728 18.53 55.94 -5.60
N VAL A 729 19.84 55.72 -5.75
CA VAL A 729 20.85 56.64 -6.31
C VAL A 729 21.38 56.12 -7.67
N PRO A 730 21.72 56.99 -8.66
CA PRO A 730 22.05 56.59 -10.04
C PRO A 730 23.45 55.94 -10.27
N PRO A 731 23.73 55.37 -11.47
CA PRO A 731 24.65 54.23 -11.67
C PRO A 731 25.93 54.51 -12.50
N ASP A 732 26.68 53.44 -12.84
CA ASP A 732 27.86 53.42 -13.73
C ASP A 732 27.83 52.16 -14.69
N PRO A 733 28.56 52.09 -15.84
CA PRO A 733 28.09 51.33 -17.02
C PRO A 733 28.80 50.01 -17.45
N THR A 734 28.19 49.42 -18.49
CA THR A 734 28.40 48.20 -19.30
C THR A 734 29.80 47.89 -19.90
N PRO A 735 30.12 46.58 -20.13
CA PRO A 735 31.01 46.11 -21.20
C PRO A 735 30.34 45.15 -22.24
N THR A 736 31.00 45.00 -23.40
CA THR A 736 30.48 44.38 -24.66
C THR A 736 30.93 42.90 -24.86
N PRO A 737 30.14 42.02 -25.53
CA PRO A 737 30.50 40.60 -25.76
C PRO A 737 31.47 40.33 -26.94
N THR A 738 32.02 39.10 -26.98
CA THR A 738 33.10 38.61 -27.87
C THR A 738 32.63 37.42 -28.74
N PRO A 739 33.11 37.25 -30.01
CA PRO A 739 32.64 36.20 -30.92
C PRO A 739 33.31 34.81 -30.78
N THR A 740 32.67 33.78 -31.34
CA THR A 740 33.01 32.34 -31.26
C THR A 740 33.55 31.79 -32.61
N PRO A 741 34.53 30.85 -32.64
CA PRO A 741 35.21 30.40 -33.88
C PRO A 741 34.56 29.22 -34.64
N THR A 742 35.06 28.98 -35.86
CA THR A 742 34.56 28.03 -36.88
C THR A 742 35.51 26.84 -37.12
N PRO A 743 35.01 25.61 -37.38
CA PRO A 743 35.76 24.50 -37.98
C PRO A 743 35.41 24.22 -39.48
N THR A 744 36.29 23.51 -40.19
CA THR A 744 36.31 23.40 -41.68
C THR A 744 36.50 21.92 -42.16
N PRO A 745 36.69 21.51 -43.46
CA PRO A 745 35.66 20.71 -44.16
C PRO A 745 36.10 19.40 -44.88
N THR A 746 35.12 18.75 -45.57
CA THR A 746 35.25 17.79 -46.71
C THR A 746 35.83 16.38 -46.44
N PRO A 747 35.67 15.35 -47.33
CA PRO A 747 35.18 15.37 -48.74
C PRO A 747 34.03 14.40 -49.14
N THR A 748 33.54 14.60 -50.37
CA THR A 748 32.44 13.87 -51.06
C THR A 748 32.97 12.92 -52.15
N PRO A 749 32.14 11.97 -52.65
CA PRO A 749 32.23 11.51 -54.04
C PRO A 749 30.93 11.69 -54.87
N THR A 750 31.00 12.62 -55.83
CA THR A 750 30.50 12.63 -57.24
C THR A 750 29.09 12.08 -57.64
N PRO A 751 28.31 12.79 -58.50
CA PRO A 751 26.92 12.45 -58.88
C PRO A 751 26.70 11.94 -60.33
N THR A 752 25.47 11.47 -60.63
CA THR A 752 24.91 11.21 -61.98
C THR A 752 23.36 11.36 -61.97
N PRO A 753 22.62 11.49 -63.10
CA PRO A 753 22.18 12.82 -63.58
C PRO A 753 20.64 13.00 -63.79
N THR A 754 20.24 14.21 -64.23
CA THR A 754 18.85 14.63 -64.52
C THR A 754 18.68 15.09 -65.98
N PRO A 755 17.66 14.61 -66.73
CA PRO A 755 16.54 15.45 -67.23
C PRO A 755 15.16 14.69 -67.20
N THR A 756 13.93 15.23 -67.31
CA THR A 756 13.30 16.36 -68.08
C THR A 756 13.09 15.99 -69.58
N PRO A 757 11.94 16.25 -70.30
CA PRO A 757 10.94 17.34 -70.14
C PRO A 757 9.41 17.00 -70.33
N THR A 758 8.60 18.09 -70.28
CA THR A 758 7.22 18.47 -70.75
C THR A 758 6.74 17.86 -72.11
N PRO A 759 5.44 17.92 -72.58
CA PRO A 759 4.37 18.95 -72.34
C PRO A 759 2.84 18.54 -72.36
N THR A 760 1.95 19.55 -72.28
CA THR A 760 0.47 19.61 -72.57
C THR A 760 0.15 19.69 -74.10
N PRO A 761 -1.11 19.76 -74.68
CA PRO A 761 -2.43 20.27 -74.17
C PRO A 761 -3.73 19.49 -74.62
N THR A 762 -4.90 20.16 -74.65
CA THR A 762 -6.29 19.63 -74.82
C THR A 762 -7.01 20.07 -76.14
N PRO A 763 -7.98 19.28 -76.70
CA PRO A 763 -9.00 19.73 -77.68
C PRO A 763 -10.47 19.27 -77.38
N THR A 764 -11.47 19.69 -78.19
CA THR A 764 -12.97 19.57 -78.03
C THR A 764 -13.68 20.17 -79.29
N PRO A 765 -15.00 19.99 -79.69
CA PRO A 765 -16.19 19.22 -79.20
C PRO A 765 -16.98 18.35 -80.26
N THR A 766 -18.19 17.85 -79.91
CA THR A 766 -19.38 17.49 -80.78
C THR A 766 -19.34 16.23 -81.67
N PRO A 767 -20.49 15.63 -82.16
CA PRO A 767 -21.86 16.19 -82.39
C PRO A 767 -23.10 15.38 -81.87
N THR A 768 -24.30 15.86 -82.21
CA THR A 768 -25.67 15.36 -81.85
C THR A 768 -26.20 14.23 -82.76
N PRO A 769 -27.25 13.46 -82.33
CA PRO A 769 -28.56 13.60 -83.00
C PRO A 769 -29.82 13.47 -82.10
N THR A 770 -30.99 13.78 -82.68
CA THR A 770 -32.36 13.89 -82.09
C THR A 770 -33.30 12.97 -82.92
N PRO A 771 -34.36 12.24 -82.42
CA PRO A 771 -35.62 12.86 -81.92
C PRO A 771 -36.58 12.08 -80.94
N THR A 772 -37.50 12.84 -80.31
CA THR A 772 -38.98 12.63 -80.11
C THR A 772 -39.52 11.23 -79.72
N PRO A 773 -40.36 11.05 -78.64
CA PRO A 773 -41.67 11.73 -78.51
C PRO A 773 -42.24 12.11 -77.11
N THR A 774 -43.22 13.02 -77.14
CA THR A 774 -44.27 13.39 -76.13
C THR A 774 -45.39 12.31 -76.06
N PRO A 775 -46.38 12.27 -75.10
CA PRO A 775 -46.88 13.35 -74.22
C PRO A 775 -47.29 13.05 -72.74
N THR A 776 -47.39 14.14 -71.95
CA THR A 776 -48.56 14.67 -71.16
C THR A 776 -49.70 13.67 -70.76
N PRO A 777 -50.26 13.68 -69.50
CA PRO A 777 -50.67 14.90 -68.78
C PRO A 777 -50.54 15.00 -67.23
N THR A 778 -50.67 16.24 -66.75
CA THR A 778 -50.83 16.73 -65.35
C THR A 778 -52.27 16.55 -64.81
N PRO A 779 -52.55 16.67 -63.48
CA PRO A 779 -52.74 17.99 -62.83
C PRO A 779 -52.33 18.14 -61.32
N THR A 780 -52.06 19.39 -60.91
CA THR A 780 -52.00 19.97 -59.52
C THR A 780 -53.40 20.44 -59.04
N PRO A 781 -53.68 21.16 -57.90
CA PRO A 781 -52.88 21.80 -56.79
C PRO A 781 -53.16 21.24 -55.35
N THR A 782 -52.45 21.50 -54.22
CA THR A 782 -52.15 22.73 -53.38
C THR A 782 -53.38 23.23 -52.55
N PRO A 783 -53.34 23.80 -51.29
CA PRO A 783 -52.26 24.32 -50.39
C PRO A 783 -52.26 23.88 -48.88
N THR A 784 -51.36 24.51 -48.07
CA THR A 784 -51.11 24.45 -46.60
C THR A 784 -52.04 25.36 -45.73
N PRO A 785 -52.14 25.13 -44.38
CA PRO A 785 -52.60 26.13 -43.39
C PRO A 785 -51.64 26.40 -42.19
N THR A 786 -51.91 27.47 -41.43
CA THR A 786 -51.11 28.02 -40.29
C THR A 786 -51.96 28.16 -39.00
N PRO A 787 -51.41 28.12 -37.76
CA PRO A 787 -52.18 28.34 -36.52
C PRO A 787 -51.67 29.46 -35.55
N THR A 788 -52.60 30.28 -35.03
CA THR A 788 -52.56 31.20 -33.84
C THR A 788 -54.05 31.60 -33.57
N PRO A 789 -54.56 32.06 -32.39
CA PRO A 789 -53.89 32.72 -31.25
C PRO A 789 -54.38 32.36 -29.81
N THR A 790 -53.94 33.16 -28.83
CA THR A 790 -54.19 33.14 -27.36
C THR A 790 -55.56 33.71 -26.92
N PRO A 791 -55.97 33.58 -25.63
CA PRO A 791 -55.88 34.73 -24.71
C PRO A 791 -55.56 34.42 -23.20
N THR A 792 -55.27 35.49 -22.43
CA THR A 792 -54.86 35.51 -20.99
C THR A 792 -56.06 35.69 -20.02
N PRO A 793 -55.91 35.49 -18.68
CA PRO A 793 -55.68 36.65 -17.77
C PRO A 793 -54.83 36.38 -16.48
N THR A 794 -54.60 37.41 -15.66
CA THR A 794 -53.86 37.41 -14.36
C THR A 794 -54.62 38.25 -13.32
N PRO A 795 -54.57 37.97 -11.99
CA PRO A 795 -53.68 38.72 -11.07
C PRO A 795 -53.21 37.98 -9.76
N THR A 796 -52.31 38.62 -9.01
CA THR A 796 -51.72 38.26 -7.68
C THR A 796 -52.65 38.60 -6.49
N PRO A 797 -52.52 38.03 -5.24
CA PRO A 797 -51.51 38.46 -4.26
C PRO A 797 -50.99 37.43 -3.20
N THR A 798 -49.93 37.84 -2.48
CA THR A 798 -49.24 37.29 -1.26
C THR A 798 -50.16 37.28 0.00
N PRO A 799 -50.03 36.41 1.06
CA PRO A 799 -48.90 36.46 2.03
C PRO A 799 -48.46 35.16 2.82
N THR A 800 -47.29 35.27 3.46
CA THR A 800 -46.66 34.47 4.56
C THR A 800 -47.47 34.63 5.90
N PRO A 801 -47.40 33.78 6.98
CA PRO A 801 -46.17 33.25 7.60
C PRO A 801 -46.17 31.89 8.41
N THR A 802 -44.95 31.43 8.75
CA THR A 802 -44.43 30.89 10.06
C THR A 802 -45.35 30.02 10.96
N PRO A 803 -44.95 28.78 11.39
CA PRO A 803 -44.00 28.65 12.52
C PRO A 803 -43.05 27.42 12.63
N THR A 804 -41.94 27.65 13.35
CA THR A 804 -41.02 26.73 14.07
C THR A 804 -41.52 26.66 15.54
N PRO A 805 -41.33 25.61 16.40
CA PRO A 805 -40.08 24.84 16.55
C PRO A 805 -40.15 23.34 16.93
N THR A 806 -38.96 22.73 17.02
CA THR A 806 -38.63 21.42 17.63
C THR A 806 -38.90 21.40 19.16
N PRO A 807 -39.05 20.22 19.79
CA PRO A 807 -37.89 19.60 20.44
C PRO A 807 -37.83 18.05 20.41
N THR A 808 -36.62 17.51 20.53
CA THR A 808 -36.32 16.07 20.80
C THR A 808 -36.51 15.73 22.28
N PRO A 809 -36.80 14.48 22.64
CA PRO A 809 -35.84 13.77 23.50
C PRO A 809 -35.68 12.26 23.22
N THR A 810 -34.47 11.75 23.48
CA THR A 810 -34.13 10.31 23.49
C THR A 810 -34.35 9.70 24.88
N PRO A 811 -34.71 8.41 24.98
CA PRO A 811 -33.94 7.52 25.85
C PRO A 811 -33.76 6.08 25.31
N THR A 812 -32.73 5.38 25.81
CA THR A 812 -32.42 3.97 25.53
C THR A 812 -32.16 3.24 26.86
N PRO A 813 -32.69 2.01 27.06
CA PRO A 813 -31.79 0.85 27.19
C PRO A 813 -32.32 -0.48 26.58
N THR A 814 -31.39 -1.43 26.41
CA THR A 814 -31.45 -2.85 25.95
C THR A 814 -32.16 -3.80 26.98
N PRO A 815 -32.38 -5.13 26.74
CA PRO A 815 -32.09 -5.99 25.56
C PRO A 815 -33.17 -7.03 25.09
N THR A 816 -32.95 -7.59 23.88
CA THR A 816 -33.05 -9.02 23.41
C THR A 816 -33.90 -10.03 24.21
N PRO A 817 -34.87 -10.79 23.59
CA PRO A 817 -34.52 -11.97 22.78
C PRO A 817 -35.38 -12.33 21.54
N THR A 818 -34.82 -13.23 20.72
CA THR A 818 -35.28 -13.76 19.41
C THR A 818 -36.42 -14.80 19.51
N PRO A 819 -37.27 -14.91 18.47
CA PRO A 819 -37.70 -16.23 18.00
C PRO A 819 -37.62 -16.46 16.47
N THR A 820 -37.50 -17.74 16.10
CA THR A 820 -37.25 -18.33 14.76
C THR A 820 -38.42 -18.22 13.77
N PRO A 821 -38.15 -18.07 12.45
CA PRO A 821 -39.08 -18.43 11.37
C PRO A 821 -38.82 -19.85 10.82
N THR A 822 -39.88 -20.65 10.69
CA THR A 822 -39.87 -22.04 10.15
C THR A 822 -40.38 -22.06 8.69
N PRO A 823 -39.87 -22.92 7.78
CA PRO A 823 -40.01 -22.70 6.32
C PRO A 823 -41.26 -23.33 5.66
N THR A 824 -41.53 -22.87 4.44
CA THR A 824 -42.54 -23.38 3.46
C THR A 824 -42.01 -23.18 2.02
N PRO A 825 -42.52 -23.87 0.97
CA PRO A 825 -41.64 -24.86 0.32
C PRO A 825 -41.41 -24.71 -1.20
N THR A 826 -40.48 -25.54 -1.68
CA THR A 826 -39.98 -25.69 -3.05
C THR A 826 -41.02 -26.08 -4.12
N PRO A 827 -40.95 -25.50 -5.34
CA PRO A 827 -41.40 -26.13 -6.59
C PRO A 827 -40.23 -26.74 -7.41
N THR A 828 -40.48 -27.88 -8.04
CA THR A 828 -39.51 -28.73 -8.76
C THR A 828 -39.07 -28.17 -10.13
N PRO A 829 -37.81 -28.35 -10.58
CA PRO A 829 -37.33 -27.87 -11.89
C PRO A 829 -37.79 -28.68 -13.12
N THR A 830 -37.69 -28.05 -14.29
CA THR A 830 -37.94 -28.62 -15.63
C THR A 830 -36.62 -28.64 -16.44
N PRO A 831 -36.31 -29.67 -17.26
CA PRO A 831 -34.95 -29.94 -17.73
C PRO A 831 -34.46 -29.09 -18.92
N THR A 832 -33.13 -28.99 -19.06
CA THR A 832 -32.38 -28.40 -20.19
C THR A 832 -31.53 -29.50 -20.87
N PRO A 833 -31.39 -29.51 -22.21
CA PRO A 833 -30.91 -30.69 -22.95
C PRO A 833 -29.38 -30.91 -22.99
N THR A 834 -29.02 -32.18 -23.19
CA THR A 834 -27.66 -32.75 -23.28
C THR A 834 -26.94 -32.46 -24.61
N PRO A 835 -25.61 -32.22 -24.59
CA PRO A 835 -24.70 -32.50 -25.69
C PRO A 835 -23.84 -33.77 -25.47
N THR A 836 -23.50 -34.45 -26.56
CA THR A 836 -22.86 -35.79 -26.66
C THR A 836 -21.32 -35.73 -26.42
N PRO A 837 -20.67 -36.79 -25.87
CA PRO A 837 -19.25 -36.75 -25.47
C PRO A 837 -18.23 -36.95 -26.61
N THR A 838 -16.96 -36.62 -26.30
CA THR A 838 -15.76 -36.88 -27.12
C THR A 838 -14.72 -37.67 -26.29
N PRO A 839 -14.05 -38.72 -26.83
CA PRO A 839 -13.28 -39.67 -26.02
C PRO A 839 -11.78 -39.36 -25.86
N THR A 840 -11.22 -39.78 -24.73
CA THR A 840 -9.78 -39.93 -24.48
C THR A 840 -9.19 -41.10 -25.28
N PRO A 841 -7.94 -41.01 -25.75
CA PRO A 841 -6.99 -42.06 -25.38
C PRO A 841 -5.57 -41.56 -25.06
N THR A 842 -4.88 -42.28 -24.17
CA THR A 842 -3.43 -42.18 -23.90
C THR A 842 -2.93 -43.61 -23.76
N PRO A 843 -1.84 -44.00 -24.44
CA PRO A 843 -0.60 -44.28 -23.71
C PRO A 843 0.71 -43.94 -24.46
N THR A 844 1.71 -43.48 -23.69
CA THR A 844 3.17 -43.52 -23.94
C THR A 844 3.69 -44.99 -23.89
N PRO A 845 4.96 -45.40 -24.22
CA PRO A 845 6.21 -44.70 -23.85
C PRO A 845 7.53 -44.89 -24.69
N THR A 846 8.60 -44.20 -24.26
CA THR A 846 10.05 -44.55 -24.31
C THR A 846 10.89 -44.37 -25.62
N PRO A 847 12.25 -44.23 -25.55
CA PRO A 847 13.00 -43.25 -26.39
C PRO A 847 14.29 -43.76 -27.09
N THR A 848 14.99 -42.87 -27.82
CA THR A 848 16.41 -43.03 -28.28
C THR A 848 17.04 -41.65 -28.61
N PRO A 849 18.36 -41.47 -28.86
CA PRO A 849 19.24 -40.94 -27.81
C PRO A 849 20.13 -39.71 -28.18
N THR A 850 20.87 -39.24 -27.18
CA THR A 850 21.89 -38.16 -27.21
C THR A 850 23.10 -38.44 -28.13
N PRO A 851 23.62 -37.43 -28.86
CA PRO A 851 24.97 -37.44 -29.44
C PRO A 851 26.00 -36.61 -28.64
N THR A 852 27.22 -37.10 -28.47
CA THR A 852 28.37 -36.46 -27.79
C THR A 852 29.65 -37.26 -28.12
N PRO A 853 30.90 -36.70 -28.18
CA PRO A 853 31.36 -35.31 -28.35
C PRO A 853 32.17 -35.12 -29.67
N THR A 854 32.92 -34.02 -29.79
CA THR A 854 34.02 -33.83 -30.78
C THR A 854 35.27 -33.30 -30.05
N PRO A 855 36.51 -33.73 -30.37
CA PRO A 855 37.65 -33.57 -29.47
C PRO A 855 38.50 -32.28 -29.61
N THR A 856 39.25 -32.04 -28.52
CA THR A 856 40.49 -31.27 -28.26
C THR A 856 41.29 -30.73 -29.47
N PRO A 857 41.96 -29.56 -29.33
CA PRO A 857 43.29 -29.57 -28.70
C PRO A 857 43.65 -28.38 -27.77
N THR A 858 44.58 -28.64 -26.84
CA THR A 858 45.39 -27.65 -26.10
C THR A 858 46.85 -28.15 -26.12
N PRO A 859 47.88 -27.29 -26.24
CA PRO A 859 48.79 -27.12 -25.08
C PRO A 859 49.58 -25.78 -24.99
N THR A 860 50.22 -25.58 -23.81
CA THR A 860 51.46 -24.79 -23.53
C THR A 860 51.45 -23.23 -23.42
N PRO A 861 52.35 -22.60 -22.62
CA PRO A 861 51.94 -21.50 -21.70
C PRO A 861 52.96 -20.33 -21.43
N THR A 862 52.68 -19.49 -20.39
CA THR A 862 53.59 -18.54 -19.65
C THR A 862 54.15 -17.32 -20.42
N PRO A 863 54.70 -16.25 -19.76
CA PRO A 863 54.87 -15.92 -18.31
C PRO A 863 53.93 -14.77 -17.83
N THR A 864 53.69 -14.41 -16.56
CA THR A 864 54.46 -14.26 -15.27
C THR A 864 55.05 -12.87 -15.01
N SER A 865 54.37 -12.05 -14.19
CA SER A 865 54.86 -10.98 -13.28
C SER A 865 53.66 -10.44 -12.48
N SER A 866 53.68 -10.31 -11.14
CA SER A 866 54.23 -9.18 -10.37
C SER A 866 53.58 -7.82 -10.70
N GLU A 867 53.39 -6.87 -9.76
CA GLU A 867 53.54 -6.85 -8.29
C GLU A 867 52.64 -5.70 -7.76
N ILE A 868 52.28 -5.60 -6.48
CA ILE A 868 52.75 -6.32 -5.29
C ILE A 868 51.66 -7.24 -4.71
#